data_AF-A0A0L0CAN6-F1
#
_entry.id   AF-A0A0L0CAN6-F1
#
_cell.length_a   1.000
_cell.length_b   1.000
_cell.length_c   1.000
_cell.angle_alpha   90.00
_cell.angle_beta   90.00
_cell.angle_gamma   90.00
#
_symmetry.space_group_name_H-M   'P 1'
#
loop_
_entity.id
_entity.type
_entity.pdbx_description
1 polymer ?
#
loop_
_entity_poly.entity_id
_entity_poly.type
_entity_poly.pdbx_seq_one_letter_code
_entity_poly.pdbx_strand_id
1 'polypeptide(L)'
;MKVKILQIFLASALLLVAVQGRFIQEDELLEKMPSQFMEPRVYMPEDIETYAEEIIKPEFDLVENEQVELPVEVPVESEVEIEPRSGGCSIPIRGGLKAKQPLYIKPGTTEFYPFSDTGRIDVAAGKNIEIHCTSGFAHPLSGKTHIATCVSGTTFKVNGVQHSLPSLVCTSWPAFVAKKSGSSCNGGTTLVNVGFELSSSRFMRQYQVCFNEHEEVTRYVYHKLFPGSNYYETGVERLNFATAGFFGGKNVDNLYTQAKQKETIDRELGYNAEKYFNNQKNIFLARGHMAAKADFVYASEQRATFLFLNTAPQWQVFNAGNWARVEDGVRAWVTKHKKTVECWTGVYGVTTLPNKHGVQTHLYLSYDANHNGLIPVPKLYFRVVIEPSTRKGIVFIGVNNPHLTLAEIKKDYIICPDISDKVSYIPWKKTDIVAGYSYACEVAEFRKKVSTLPSFSVSGLLLLLLAAATCLFQFTAAGVTGVPLNLLENLKISDDLPEVPVELDPEAPAVVEDEIFERNIYADVIPASPVEEDNILAEGRAAECSINIRSGLSSPQPVFLETDTSNFYPYSDTGYMQVVSGKTLQMFCPGQFKSFAKTLITATCVSGTTFKVDGTSYSFSELVCKSWPSFVAKKTGSSCNGGILIKVGFEISSSRFAEQMQVCFNEQEEVTRYVYHTLHPGSNYYQTGVERISFQTAGFFGGKNVDKLYTQVTQQETINAELGGDASKYFDNSKNVYLARGHMGAKADFVYGTQQRATFLFINAAPQWQVFNAGNWARVEDGVRAWVSKNKINVRCYTGVYGVTTLPNKEGRETPLYLSRDANNNGLIPVPKLYFRVVIQPATNKGIVFVGVNNPHLTLEQIKKDYIICKDVSDKVNYISWKKTDITAGYSYACEVSDFLKTVKTLPNLSAPGGLLV
;
A
#
# COMPACT_ATOMS: atom_id res chain seq x y z
N MET A 1 -3.74 -37.63 -42.58
CA MET A 1 -2.89 -36.47 -42.94
C MET A 1 -2.11 -36.01 -41.70
N LYS A 2 -1.37 -36.94 -41.10
CA LYS A 2 -0.24 -36.69 -40.18
C LYS A 2 1.01 -36.93 -41.04
N VAL A 3 2.14 -36.30 -40.69
CA VAL A 3 3.44 -36.35 -41.40
C VAL A 3 3.53 -35.41 -42.61
N LYS A 4 3.83 -34.12 -42.37
CA LYS A 4 4.65 -33.28 -43.29
C LYS A 4 5.03 -31.88 -42.79
N ILE A 5 4.74 -31.52 -41.54
CA ILE A 5 5.20 -30.24 -40.95
C ILE A 5 6.40 -30.44 -40.00
N LEU A 6 6.84 -31.69 -39.78
CA LEU A 6 8.01 -32.05 -38.97
C LEU A 6 9.34 -32.13 -39.77
N GLN A 7 9.41 -31.55 -40.98
CA GLN A 7 10.62 -31.64 -41.83
C GLN A 7 11.25 -30.32 -42.27
N ILE A 8 10.77 -29.15 -41.81
CA ILE A 8 11.37 -27.86 -42.19
C ILE A 8 12.05 -27.13 -41.01
N PHE A 9 11.76 -27.49 -39.75
CA PHE A 9 12.41 -26.86 -38.59
C PHE A 9 13.73 -27.51 -38.13
N LEU A 10 14.22 -28.54 -38.83
CA LEU A 10 15.41 -29.33 -38.42
C LEU A 10 16.68 -29.04 -39.24
N ALA A 11 16.74 -27.96 -40.03
CA ALA A 11 17.91 -27.67 -40.89
C ALA A 11 18.39 -26.21 -40.86
N SER A 12 18.30 -25.53 -39.71
CA SER A 12 18.97 -24.22 -39.53
C SER A 12 19.82 -24.12 -38.25
N ALA A 13 19.97 -25.22 -37.52
CA ALA A 13 20.89 -25.35 -36.40
C ALA A 13 22.08 -26.24 -36.79
N LEU A 14 22.85 -25.83 -37.80
CA LEU A 14 24.14 -26.44 -38.12
C LEU A 14 24.98 -25.47 -38.96
N LEU A 15 25.28 -24.30 -38.38
CA LEU A 15 26.51 -23.57 -38.70
C LEU A 15 26.75 -22.48 -37.63
N LEU A 16 27.42 -22.83 -36.52
CA LEU A 16 28.34 -21.94 -35.78
C LEU A 16 28.85 -22.59 -34.49
N VAL A 17 29.91 -23.40 -34.60
CA VAL A 17 31.11 -23.38 -33.72
C VAL A 17 32.22 -23.94 -34.64
N ALA A 18 33.28 -23.25 -35.04
CA ALA A 18 34.36 -22.75 -34.20
C ALA A 18 35.32 -21.86 -35.03
N VAL A 19 35.73 -20.73 -34.42
CA VAL A 19 37.11 -20.20 -34.37
C VAL A 19 37.74 -19.67 -35.69
N GLN A 20 37.96 -18.35 -35.75
CA GLN A 20 39.26 -17.65 -35.62
C GLN A 20 39.31 -16.36 -36.47
N GLY A 21 39.77 -15.26 -35.83
CA GLY A 21 40.62 -14.29 -36.52
C GLY A 21 39.98 -13.02 -37.10
N ARG A 22 40.15 -11.92 -36.35
CA ARG A 22 40.75 -10.65 -36.82
C ARG A 22 40.18 -9.91 -38.06
N PHE A 23 39.77 -8.67 -37.75
CA PHE A 23 40.17 -7.40 -38.39
C PHE A 23 39.47 -6.89 -39.70
N ILE A 24 39.21 -5.57 -39.63
CA ILE A 24 39.11 -4.50 -40.65
C ILE A 24 37.77 -4.20 -41.37
N GLN A 25 37.43 -2.91 -41.27
CA GLN A 25 36.58 -2.07 -42.14
C GLN A 25 37.10 -2.01 -43.60
N GLU A 26 36.19 -1.63 -44.51
CA GLU A 26 36.33 -0.56 -45.54
C GLU A 26 35.52 -0.90 -46.82
N ASP A 27 34.49 -0.07 -47.05
CA ASP A 27 34.15 0.66 -48.27
C ASP A 27 34.12 0.00 -49.68
N GLU A 28 32.92 0.15 -50.28
CA GLU A 28 32.60 0.60 -51.65
C GLU A 28 32.80 -0.29 -52.91
N LEU A 29 31.95 0.08 -53.90
CA LEU A 29 31.97 -0.20 -55.36
C LEU A 29 31.31 -1.51 -55.83
N LEU A 30 30.46 -1.56 -56.86
CA LEU A 30 29.69 -0.61 -57.69
C LEU A 30 28.79 -1.44 -58.63
N GLU A 31 27.66 -0.86 -59.02
CA GLU A 31 26.97 -0.99 -60.33
C GLU A 31 26.47 -2.35 -60.88
N LYS A 32 25.16 -2.41 -61.12
CA LYS A 32 24.59 -2.42 -62.50
C LYS A 32 23.07 -2.14 -62.51
N MET A 33 22.71 -1.08 -63.24
CA MET A 33 21.38 -0.57 -63.66
C MET A 33 20.60 -1.58 -64.57
N PRO A 34 19.27 -1.43 -64.84
CA PRO A 34 18.62 -0.18 -65.25
C PRO A 34 17.18 0.16 -64.82
N SER A 35 16.91 1.44 -65.04
CA SER A 35 15.72 2.29 -64.86
C SER A 35 14.52 1.95 -65.74
N GLN A 36 13.29 2.28 -65.31
CA GLN A 36 12.23 2.84 -66.16
C GLN A 36 11.06 3.50 -65.35
N PHE A 37 10.77 4.77 -65.72
CA PHE A 37 9.55 5.62 -65.54
C PHE A 37 9.03 5.95 -64.12
N MET A 38 9.19 7.18 -63.59
CA MET A 38 8.48 8.48 -63.79
C MET A 38 7.02 8.58 -63.28
N GLU A 39 6.88 9.33 -62.16
CA GLU A 39 5.80 10.21 -61.62
C GLU A 39 4.29 9.82 -61.63
N PRO A 40 3.53 10.10 -60.54
CA PRO A 40 2.07 10.11 -60.55
C PRO A 40 1.48 11.51 -60.76
N ARG A 41 0.51 11.63 -61.68
CA ARG A 41 -0.42 12.77 -61.76
C ARG A 41 -1.71 12.48 -61.00
N VAL A 42 -2.17 13.53 -60.33
CA VAL A 42 -3.47 13.70 -59.65
C VAL A 42 -4.62 13.71 -60.65
N TYR A 43 -5.74 13.07 -60.31
CA TYR A 43 -7.09 13.44 -60.76
C TYR A 43 -8.14 12.97 -59.75
N MET A 44 -8.92 13.91 -59.21
CA MET A 44 -10.27 13.67 -58.68
C MET A 44 -11.29 13.85 -59.80
N PRO A 45 -12.47 13.22 -59.69
CA PRO A 45 -13.71 14.01 -59.83
C PRO A 45 -14.80 13.69 -58.80
N GLU A 46 -15.72 14.64 -58.70
CA GLU A 46 -16.81 14.89 -57.74
C GLU A 46 -18.12 14.10 -58.01
N ASP A 47 -18.87 13.94 -56.91
CA ASP A 47 -20.34 13.91 -56.68
C ASP A 47 -21.29 12.89 -57.35
N ILE A 48 -22.09 12.17 -56.51
CA ILE A 48 -23.57 12.31 -56.36
C ILE A 48 -24.13 11.30 -55.31
N GLU A 49 -25.05 11.80 -54.50
CA GLU A 49 -25.83 11.19 -53.40
C GLU A 49 -26.76 10.02 -53.81
N THR A 50 -26.99 9.02 -52.94
CA THR A 50 -28.25 8.75 -52.18
C THR A 50 -28.28 7.38 -51.48
N TYR A 51 -29.07 7.32 -50.40
CA TYR A 51 -29.24 6.29 -49.36
C TYR A 51 -29.76 4.91 -49.83
N ALA A 52 -29.27 3.81 -49.20
CA ALA A 52 -30.05 2.83 -48.41
C ALA A 52 -29.24 1.55 -48.07
N GLU A 53 -29.24 1.22 -46.77
CA GLU A 53 -29.29 -0.08 -46.08
C GLU A 53 -28.42 -1.31 -46.47
N GLU A 54 -28.17 -2.12 -45.42
CA GLU A 54 -27.57 -3.47 -45.36
C GLU A 54 -26.04 -3.59 -45.30
N ILE A 55 -25.52 -3.64 -44.06
CA ILE A 55 -24.28 -4.38 -43.75
C ILE A 55 -24.66 -5.61 -42.91
N ILE A 56 -24.56 -6.78 -43.54
CA ILE A 56 -24.56 -8.10 -42.92
C ILE A 56 -23.13 -8.44 -42.46
N LYS A 57 -23.08 -9.14 -41.32
CA LYS A 57 -21.96 -9.79 -40.63
C LYS A 57 -20.90 -10.45 -41.54
N PRO A 58 -19.69 -10.65 -41.01
CA PRO A 58 -19.26 -12.04 -40.84
C PRO A 58 -18.87 -12.37 -39.40
N GLU A 59 -19.23 -13.59 -39.02
CA GLU A 59 -18.85 -14.32 -37.82
C GLU A 59 -17.32 -14.36 -37.65
N PHE A 60 -16.87 -14.19 -36.41
CA PHE A 60 -15.54 -14.61 -35.97
C PHE A 60 -15.73 -15.74 -34.95
N ASP A 61 -15.30 -16.92 -35.37
CA ASP A 61 -15.21 -18.13 -34.55
C ASP A 61 -14.21 -17.96 -33.40
N LEU A 62 -14.61 -18.55 -32.28
CA LEU A 62 -13.84 -18.73 -31.07
C LEU A 62 -12.62 -19.61 -31.35
N VAL A 63 -11.42 -19.15 -30.99
CA VAL A 63 -10.24 -20.01 -30.83
C VAL A 63 -9.86 -20.03 -29.35
N GLU A 64 -9.79 -21.26 -28.85
CA GLU A 64 -9.62 -21.68 -27.47
C GLU A 64 -8.32 -21.21 -26.82
N ASN A 65 -8.39 -21.09 -25.49
CA ASN A 65 -7.30 -20.83 -24.56
C ASN A 65 -6.13 -21.80 -24.75
N GLU A 66 -4.94 -21.27 -25.02
CA GLU A 66 -3.69 -21.97 -24.72
C GLU A 66 -3.41 -21.77 -23.22
N GLN A 67 -3.44 -22.88 -22.47
CA GLN A 67 -3.28 -22.91 -21.03
C GLN A 67 -1.91 -22.37 -20.62
N VAL A 68 -1.91 -21.29 -19.83
CA VAL A 68 -0.73 -20.84 -19.08
C VAL A 68 -0.66 -21.67 -17.81
N GLU A 69 0.40 -22.48 -17.66
CA GLU A 69 0.67 -23.24 -16.45
C GLU A 69 0.73 -22.33 -15.21
N LEU A 70 -0.01 -22.76 -14.17
CA LEU A 70 -0.07 -22.16 -12.84
C LEU A 70 1.35 -22.03 -12.24
N PRO A 71 1.70 -20.92 -11.57
CA PRO A 71 2.88 -20.90 -10.72
C PRO A 71 2.63 -21.85 -9.54
N VAL A 72 3.47 -22.88 -9.44
CA VAL A 72 3.59 -23.81 -8.32
C VAL A 72 3.44 -23.07 -6.99
N GLU A 73 2.51 -23.56 -6.16
CA GLU A 73 2.36 -23.19 -4.76
C GLU A 73 3.75 -23.13 -4.10
N VAL A 74 4.13 -21.96 -3.59
CA VAL A 74 5.26 -21.90 -2.66
C VAL A 74 4.81 -22.74 -1.46
N PRO A 75 5.50 -23.84 -1.12
CA PRO A 75 5.13 -24.62 0.05
C PRO A 75 5.08 -23.68 1.23
N VAL A 76 3.95 -23.71 1.95
CA VAL A 76 3.95 -23.37 3.36
C VAL A 76 4.97 -24.32 3.96
N GLU A 77 6.21 -23.85 4.17
CA GLU A 77 7.14 -24.56 5.02
C GLU A 77 6.40 -24.74 6.34
N SER A 78 6.00 -25.99 6.59
CA SER A 78 5.75 -26.54 7.90
C SER A 78 6.68 -25.85 8.89
N GLU A 79 6.15 -25.44 10.03
CA GLU A 79 6.96 -25.12 11.19
C GLU A 79 8.01 -26.23 11.30
N VAL A 80 9.24 -25.93 10.86
CA VAL A 80 10.40 -26.62 11.37
C VAL A 80 10.28 -26.35 12.85
N GLU A 81 10.02 -27.40 13.62
CA GLU A 81 10.25 -27.38 15.05
C GLU A 81 11.61 -26.72 15.22
N ILE A 82 11.62 -25.47 15.65
CA ILE A 82 12.85 -24.87 16.13
C ILE A 82 13.09 -25.62 17.42
N GLU A 83 13.86 -26.71 17.32
CA GLU A 83 14.63 -27.19 18.44
C GLU A 83 15.19 -25.95 19.14
N PRO A 84 14.98 -25.79 20.45
CA PRO A 84 15.36 -24.59 21.17
C PRO A 84 16.81 -24.28 20.84
N ARG A 85 17.08 -23.19 20.09
CA ARG A 85 18.43 -22.73 19.82
C ARG A 85 19.06 -22.34 21.15
N SER A 86 19.67 -23.35 21.79
CA SER A 86 20.56 -23.33 22.94
C SER A 86 20.83 -21.93 23.51
N GLY A 87 20.02 -21.50 24.48
CA GLY A 87 20.31 -20.40 25.41
C GLY A 87 20.52 -18.98 24.86
N GLY A 88 20.34 -18.71 23.55
CA GLY A 88 20.64 -17.40 22.94
C GLY A 88 19.56 -16.30 23.12
N CYS A 89 19.85 -15.11 22.59
CA CYS A 89 18.95 -13.95 22.57
C CYS A 89 18.44 -13.70 21.16
N SER A 90 17.16 -13.34 21.03
CA SER A 90 16.51 -13.11 19.74
C SER A 90 15.41 -12.06 19.88
N ILE A 91 15.56 -10.94 19.17
CA ILE A 91 14.64 -9.80 19.24
C ILE A 91 13.99 -9.57 17.88
N PRO A 92 12.64 -9.56 17.76
CA PRO A 92 12.00 -9.18 16.52
C PRO A 92 12.29 -7.71 16.22
N ILE A 93 12.59 -7.39 14.97
CA ILE A 93 12.70 -6.00 14.54
C ILE A 93 11.29 -5.44 14.45
N ARG A 94 10.50 -5.80 13.44
CA ARG A 94 9.11 -5.34 13.29
C ARG A 94 8.29 -5.52 14.57
N GLY A 95 7.91 -4.40 15.19
CA GLY A 95 7.05 -4.35 16.37
C GLY A 95 7.69 -4.85 17.67
N GLY A 96 8.97 -5.22 17.66
CA GLY A 96 9.69 -5.73 18.82
C GLY A 96 10.59 -4.71 19.51
N LEU A 97 10.83 -3.55 18.91
CA LEU A 97 11.65 -2.48 19.46
C LEU A 97 10.77 -1.29 19.89
N LYS A 98 11.19 -0.59 20.94
CA LYS A 98 10.49 0.62 21.44
C LYS A 98 10.97 1.88 20.70
N ALA A 99 10.13 2.92 20.75
CA ALA A 99 10.50 4.25 20.24
C ALA A 99 11.79 4.77 20.89
N LYS A 100 12.57 5.52 20.11
CA LYS A 100 13.93 5.98 20.47
C LYS A 100 14.92 4.83 20.72
N GLN A 101 14.78 3.74 19.96
CA GLN A 101 15.73 2.63 20.01
C GLN A 101 17.17 3.10 19.75
N PRO A 102 18.17 2.50 20.43
CA PRO A 102 19.58 2.71 20.14
C PRO A 102 19.96 2.16 18.76
N LEU A 103 21.14 2.55 18.32
CA LEU A 103 21.80 1.90 17.20
C LEU A 103 22.36 0.56 17.67
N TYR A 104 22.10 -0.50 16.90
CA TYR A 104 22.61 -1.85 17.16
C TYR A 104 23.80 -2.11 16.25
N ILE A 105 24.98 -2.31 16.84
CA ILE A 105 26.26 -2.24 16.15
C ILE A 105 27.06 -3.52 16.43
N LYS A 106 27.76 -4.05 15.43
CA LYS A 106 28.77 -5.10 15.67
C LYS A 106 29.89 -4.51 16.55
N PRO A 107 30.21 -5.11 17.71
CA PRO A 107 31.12 -4.50 18.68
C PRO A 107 32.44 -4.02 18.09
N GLY A 108 32.81 -2.77 18.38
CA GLY A 108 34.07 -2.17 17.95
C GLY A 108 34.15 -1.80 16.46
N THR A 109 33.07 -1.96 15.70
CA THR A 109 33.04 -1.69 14.26
C THR A 109 32.21 -0.44 13.92
N THR A 110 32.06 -0.16 12.62
CA THR A 110 31.13 0.83 12.05
C THR A 110 30.02 0.16 11.25
N GLU A 111 29.68 -1.09 11.57
CA GLU A 111 28.64 -1.86 10.89
C GLU A 111 27.45 -2.10 11.82
N PHE A 112 26.25 -1.98 11.27
CA PHE A 112 25.04 -2.44 11.95
C PHE A 112 25.17 -3.92 12.30
N TYR A 113 24.62 -4.28 13.46
CA TYR A 113 24.53 -5.67 13.86
C TYR A 113 23.63 -6.43 12.87
N PRO A 114 24.04 -7.63 12.40
CA PRO A 114 23.29 -8.34 11.38
C PRO A 114 21.96 -8.84 11.93
N PHE A 115 20.97 -8.96 11.06
CA PHE A 115 19.67 -9.52 11.38
C PHE A 115 19.36 -10.73 10.49
N SER A 116 18.52 -11.63 11.00
CA SER A 116 18.10 -12.84 10.32
C SER A 116 17.23 -12.54 9.10
N ASP A 117 17.08 -13.54 8.25
CA ASP A 117 16.12 -13.57 7.14
C ASP A 117 14.65 -13.60 7.58
N THR A 118 14.40 -13.75 8.89
CA THR A 118 13.10 -13.64 9.56
C THR A 118 12.93 -12.30 10.28
N GLY A 119 13.85 -11.36 10.10
CA GLY A 119 13.75 -10.00 10.64
C GLY A 119 14.03 -9.92 12.15
N ARG A 120 15.02 -10.67 12.64
CA ARG A 120 15.36 -10.72 14.07
C ARG A 120 16.83 -10.38 14.32
N ILE A 121 17.11 -9.72 15.44
CA ILE A 121 18.46 -9.56 15.97
C ILE A 121 18.76 -10.82 16.79
N ASP A 122 19.59 -11.71 16.23
CA ASP A 122 19.99 -12.95 16.91
C ASP A 122 21.42 -12.82 17.47
N VAL A 123 21.55 -13.05 18.77
CA VAL A 123 22.83 -12.98 19.50
C VAL A 123 22.99 -14.28 20.27
N ALA A 124 24.05 -15.04 20.01
CA ALA A 124 24.31 -16.27 20.76
C ALA A 124 24.60 -15.96 22.25
N ALA A 125 24.29 -16.92 23.13
CA ALA A 125 24.51 -16.78 24.57
C ALA A 125 25.96 -16.38 24.89
N GLY A 126 26.14 -15.40 25.77
CA GLY A 126 27.46 -14.88 26.13
C GLY A 126 28.16 -14.06 25.04
N LYS A 127 27.55 -13.85 23.86
CA LYS A 127 28.07 -12.95 22.82
C LYS A 127 27.56 -11.52 23.01
N ASN A 128 28.30 -10.59 22.43
CA ASN A 128 28.12 -9.16 22.66
C ASN A 128 27.50 -8.47 21.45
N ILE A 129 26.67 -7.47 21.74
CA ILE A 129 26.24 -6.43 20.81
C ILE A 129 26.61 -5.07 21.39
N GLU A 130 27.01 -4.13 20.54
CA GLU A 130 27.23 -2.74 20.96
C GLU A 130 25.96 -1.94 20.71
N ILE A 131 25.52 -1.18 21.72
CA ILE A 131 24.37 -0.29 21.62
C ILE A 131 24.81 1.16 21.78
N HIS A 132 24.29 2.04 20.94
CA HIS A 132 24.71 3.45 20.92
C HIS A 132 23.54 4.44 20.79
N CYS A 133 23.60 5.50 21.59
CA CYS A 133 22.70 6.66 21.55
C CYS A 133 23.52 7.94 21.40
N THR A 134 23.30 8.71 20.32
CA THR A 134 24.06 9.93 20.03
C THR A 134 23.94 11.00 21.11
N SER A 135 22.78 11.07 21.77
CA SER A 135 22.45 12.01 22.86
C SER A 135 22.52 11.36 24.25
N GLY A 136 22.88 10.08 24.33
CA GLY A 136 22.90 9.31 25.55
C GLY A 136 21.65 8.45 25.79
N PHE A 137 21.80 7.45 26.65
CA PHE A 137 20.71 6.57 27.09
C PHE A 137 19.82 7.22 28.14
N ALA A 138 18.54 6.89 28.11
CA ALA A 138 17.63 7.20 29.21
C ALA A 138 17.89 6.26 30.40
N HIS A 139 17.42 6.65 31.59
CA HIS A 139 17.45 5.80 32.78
C HIS A 139 16.83 4.42 32.47
N PRO A 140 17.42 3.29 32.90
CA PRO A 140 18.43 3.15 33.96
C PRO A 140 19.90 3.31 33.51
N LEU A 141 20.17 3.43 32.22
CA LEU A 141 21.54 3.63 31.72
C LEU A 141 21.88 5.12 31.66
N SER A 142 23.17 5.40 31.49
CA SER A 142 23.71 6.74 31.25
C SER A 142 24.87 6.65 30.25
N GLY A 143 25.39 7.78 29.77
CA GLY A 143 26.41 7.77 28.72
C GLY A 143 25.87 7.36 27.34
N LYS A 144 26.76 7.24 26.35
CA LYS A 144 26.37 7.10 24.93
C LYS A 144 26.50 5.71 24.34
N THR A 145 27.39 4.88 24.87
CA THR A 145 27.72 3.57 24.30
C THR A 145 27.82 2.54 25.40
N HIS A 146 27.24 1.35 25.17
CA HIS A 146 27.39 0.21 26.07
C HIS A 146 27.61 -1.08 25.28
N ILE A 147 28.27 -2.04 25.92
CA ILE A 147 28.33 -3.42 25.45
C ILE A 147 27.26 -4.21 26.20
N ALA A 148 26.37 -4.84 25.45
CA ALA A 148 25.32 -5.69 25.97
C ALA A 148 25.66 -7.15 25.67
N THR A 149 25.83 -7.96 26.71
CA THR A 149 26.13 -9.39 26.59
C THR A 149 24.84 -10.19 26.66
N CYS A 150 24.56 -11.01 25.65
CA CYS A 150 23.36 -11.84 25.63
C CYS A 150 23.34 -12.84 26.80
N VAL A 151 22.21 -12.88 27.51
CA VAL A 151 21.92 -13.90 28.54
C VAL A 151 21.00 -14.97 27.98
N SER A 152 19.75 -14.62 27.66
CA SER A 152 18.77 -15.47 26.98
C SER A 152 17.52 -14.67 26.59
N GLY A 153 16.77 -15.11 25.58
CA GLY A 153 15.50 -14.49 25.19
C GLY A 153 15.69 -13.05 24.68
N THR A 154 15.20 -12.05 25.42
CA THR A 154 15.47 -10.62 25.11
C THR A 154 16.40 -9.97 26.13
N THR A 155 16.96 -10.75 27.06
CA THR A 155 17.69 -10.27 28.22
C THR A 155 19.18 -10.20 27.94
N PHE A 156 19.77 -9.04 28.23
CA PHE A 156 21.18 -8.75 28.07
C PHE A 156 21.75 -8.21 29.38
N LYS A 157 22.99 -8.55 29.67
CA LYS A 157 23.77 -8.00 30.77
C LYS A 157 24.52 -6.76 30.27
N VAL A 158 24.26 -5.61 30.89
CA VAL A 158 24.96 -4.33 30.65
C VAL A 158 25.51 -3.85 31.99
N ASN A 159 26.81 -3.56 32.08
CA ASN A 159 27.46 -3.11 33.32
C ASN A 159 27.19 -4.00 34.54
N GLY A 160 27.10 -5.32 34.34
CA GLY A 160 26.82 -6.27 35.42
C GLY A 160 25.34 -6.53 35.69
N VAL A 161 24.43 -5.73 35.16
CA VAL A 161 22.98 -5.75 35.43
C VAL A 161 22.21 -6.29 34.24
N GLN A 162 21.16 -7.07 34.47
CA GLN A 162 20.31 -7.62 33.41
C GLN A 162 19.23 -6.62 33.00
N HIS A 163 19.08 -6.41 31.70
CA HIS A 163 18.09 -5.55 31.07
C HIS A 163 17.47 -6.26 29.88
N SER A 164 16.17 -6.03 29.62
CA SER A 164 15.58 -6.42 28.33
C SER A 164 16.06 -5.44 27.26
N LEU A 165 16.61 -5.91 26.13
CA LEU A 165 17.17 -5.04 25.09
C LEU A 165 16.15 -4.01 24.55
N PRO A 166 14.87 -4.36 24.29
CA PRO A 166 13.85 -3.38 23.90
C PRO A 166 13.55 -2.29 24.95
N SER A 167 13.92 -2.49 26.22
CA SER A 167 13.75 -1.48 27.27
C SER A 167 14.87 -0.44 27.31
N LEU A 168 15.99 -0.72 26.65
CA LEU A 168 17.12 0.20 26.57
C LEU A 168 16.86 1.21 25.45
N VAL A 169 16.44 2.42 25.82
CA VAL A 169 16.09 3.49 24.88
C VAL A 169 16.98 4.71 25.06
N CYS A 170 17.12 5.48 23.99
CA CYS A 170 17.82 6.75 24.00
C CYS A 170 16.95 7.87 24.59
N THR A 171 17.57 8.92 25.13
CA THR A 171 16.87 10.14 25.59
C THR A 171 16.13 10.84 24.43
N SER A 172 16.77 10.86 23.25
CA SER A 172 16.21 11.28 21.97
C SER A 172 16.53 10.24 20.89
N TRP A 173 15.82 10.29 19.76
CA TRP A 173 16.20 9.48 18.59
C TRP A 173 17.68 9.70 18.24
N PRO A 174 18.42 8.64 17.85
CA PRO A 174 19.78 8.79 17.35
C PRO A 174 19.84 9.80 16.20
N ALA A 175 20.70 10.79 16.34
CA ALA A 175 20.89 11.85 15.36
C ALA A 175 21.69 11.32 14.16
N PHE A 176 21.18 11.55 12.96
CA PHE A 176 21.85 11.21 11.71
C PHE A 176 22.42 12.46 11.05
N VAL A 177 23.48 12.30 10.28
CA VAL A 177 24.18 13.38 9.58
C VAL A 177 24.61 12.93 8.19
N ALA A 178 24.76 13.90 7.29
CA ALA A 178 25.39 13.72 5.99
C ALA A 178 26.79 14.34 6.01
N LYS A 179 27.82 13.57 5.63
CA LYS A 179 29.21 14.02 5.60
C LYS A 179 29.83 13.77 4.22
N LYS A 180 30.52 14.78 3.69
CA LYS A 180 31.33 14.59 2.47
C LYS A 180 32.37 13.50 2.74
N SER A 181 32.50 12.54 1.83
CA SER A 181 33.42 11.41 2.00
C SER A 181 34.89 11.78 1.77
N GLY A 182 35.15 12.94 1.15
CA GLY A 182 36.47 13.31 0.63
C GLY A 182 36.75 12.77 -0.77
N SER A 183 35.88 11.89 -1.28
CA SER A 183 35.96 11.32 -2.63
C SER A 183 34.89 11.88 -3.55
N SER A 184 35.13 11.78 -4.86
CA SER A 184 34.15 12.05 -5.90
C SER A 184 33.60 10.75 -6.50
N CYS A 185 32.37 10.79 -6.98
CA CYS A 185 31.83 9.83 -7.95
C CYS A 185 31.92 10.42 -9.37
N ASN A 186 31.52 9.64 -10.38
CA ASN A 186 31.75 9.97 -11.79
C ASN A 186 31.20 11.36 -12.17
N GLY A 187 31.94 12.06 -13.05
CA GLY A 187 31.53 13.38 -13.55
C GLY A 187 31.74 14.54 -12.57
N GLY A 188 32.73 14.44 -11.67
CA GLY A 188 33.08 15.52 -10.73
C GLY A 188 32.05 15.74 -9.61
N THR A 189 31.27 14.70 -9.28
CA THR A 189 30.19 14.77 -8.30
C THR A 189 30.66 14.35 -6.91
N THR A 190 30.14 14.99 -5.87
CA THR A 190 30.55 14.75 -4.48
C THR A 190 29.95 13.45 -3.97
N LEU A 191 30.78 12.54 -3.47
CA LEU A 191 30.29 11.36 -2.76
C LEU A 191 30.05 11.70 -1.28
N VAL A 192 28.82 11.53 -0.82
CA VAL A 192 28.37 11.86 0.54
C VAL A 192 27.98 10.58 1.28
N ASN A 193 28.46 10.43 2.50
CA ASN A 193 28.06 9.35 3.40
C ASN A 193 26.94 9.86 4.32
N VAL A 194 25.83 9.11 4.41
CA VAL A 194 24.76 9.37 5.38
C VAL A 194 24.75 8.26 6.43
N GLY A 195 24.59 8.64 7.69
CA GLY A 195 24.61 7.70 8.80
C GLY A 195 24.75 8.42 10.15
N PHE A 196 25.43 7.78 11.09
CA PHE A 196 25.44 8.17 12.50
C PHE A 196 26.87 8.39 13.01
N GLU A 197 27.05 9.48 13.76
CA GLU A 197 28.31 9.78 14.43
C GLU A 197 28.38 9.06 15.78
N LEU A 198 29.24 8.05 15.88
CA LEU A 198 29.42 7.26 17.09
C LEU A 198 30.44 7.89 18.05
N SER A 199 31.46 8.54 17.49
CA SER A 199 32.47 9.36 18.16
C SER A 199 33.11 10.31 17.14
N SER A 200 34.01 11.19 17.58
CA SER A 200 34.74 12.12 16.70
C SER A 200 35.56 11.43 15.60
N SER A 201 35.93 10.15 15.78
CA SER A 201 36.72 9.36 14.83
C SER A 201 35.97 8.16 14.24
N ARG A 202 34.73 7.90 14.66
CA ARG A 202 33.98 6.69 14.29
C ARG A 202 32.60 7.05 13.74
N PHE A 203 32.42 6.85 12.44
CA PHE A 203 31.18 7.13 11.72
C PHE A 203 30.58 5.84 11.16
N MET A 204 29.33 5.56 11.52
CA MET A 204 28.58 4.40 11.00
C MET A 204 27.77 4.82 9.78
N ARG A 205 28.23 4.41 8.60
CA ARG A 205 27.59 4.72 7.32
C ARG A 205 26.41 3.78 7.07
N GLN A 206 25.26 4.34 6.74
CA GLN A 206 24.06 3.60 6.36
C GLN A 206 23.94 3.50 4.83
N TYR A 207 24.04 4.62 4.12
CA TYR A 207 23.99 4.66 2.67
C TYR A 207 24.92 5.75 2.10
N GLN A 208 25.15 5.70 0.80
CA GLN A 208 25.96 6.67 0.07
C GLN A 208 25.16 7.39 -0.99
N VAL A 209 25.40 8.69 -1.12
CA VAL A 209 24.77 9.55 -2.10
C VAL A 209 25.84 10.10 -3.02
N CYS A 210 25.64 9.95 -4.33
CA CYS A 210 26.42 10.65 -5.33
C CYS A 210 25.67 11.93 -5.72
N PHE A 211 26.12 13.08 -5.22
CA PHE A 211 25.41 14.35 -5.33
C PHE A 211 26.21 15.36 -6.15
N ASN A 212 25.58 15.94 -7.16
CA ASN A 212 26.14 17.07 -7.89
C ASN A 212 25.70 18.37 -7.20
N GLU A 213 26.64 19.09 -6.58
CA GLU A 213 26.36 20.34 -5.86
C GLU A 213 26.05 21.53 -6.79
N HIS A 214 26.49 21.49 -8.05
CA HIS A 214 26.25 22.57 -9.01
C HIS A 214 24.83 22.52 -9.60
N GLU A 215 24.35 21.33 -9.93
CA GLU A 215 22.99 21.11 -10.45
C GLU A 215 21.96 20.81 -9.35
N GLU A 216 22.43 20.61 -8.12
CA GLU A 216 21.66 20.16 -6.95
C GLU A 216 20.86 18.87 -7.22
N VAL A 217 21.52 17.89 -7.84
CA VAL A 217 20.91 16.60 -8.21
C VAL A 217 21.64 15.42 -7.61
N THR A 218 20.89 14.51 -7.01
CA THR A 218 21.37 13.20 -6.62
C THR A 218 21.43 12.29 -7.84
N ARG A 219 22.62 11.95 -8.32
CA ARG A 219 22.81 11.05 -9.47
C ARG A 219 22.41 9.62 -9.14
N TYR A 220 22.81 9.14 -7.97
CA TYR A 220 22.37 7.86 -7.41
C TYR A 220 22.55 7.80 -5.90
N VAL A 221 21.85 6.87 -5.27
CA VAL A 221 22.02 6.43 -3.90
C VAL A 221 22.34 4.95 -3.87
N TYR A 222 23.40 4.58 -3.15
CA TYR A 222 23.84 3.21 -2.94
C TYR A 222 23.48 2.73 -1.53
N HIS A 223 22.83 1.56 -1.46
CA HIS A 223 22.57 0.83 -0.23
C HIS A 223 22.48 -0.68 -0.51
N LYS A 224 22.31 -1.48 0.54
CA LYS A 224 22.13 -2.93 0.45
C LYS A 224 20.76 -3.34 0.96
N LEU A 225 20.19 -4.37 0.34
CA LEU A 225 19.06 -5.11 0.88
C LEU A 225 19.53 -6.49 1.31
N PHE A 226 18.93 -6.98 2.40
CA PHE A 226 19.24 -8.25 3.03
C PHE A 226 18.00 -9.15 3.03
N PRO A 227 18.15 -10.46 3.27
CA PRO A 227 17.01 -11.39 3.34
C PRO A 227 15.90 -10.92 4.30
N GLY A 228 16.28 -10.29 5.42
CA GLY A 228 15.32 -9.76 6.40
C GLY A 228 14.78 -8.36 6.09
N SER A 229 15.14 -7.73 4.96
CA SER A 229 14.77 -6.34 4.67
C SER A 229 13.25 -6.14 4.59
N ASN A 230 12.48 -7.15 4.19
CA ASN A 230 11.01 -7.04 4.17
C ASN A 230 10.34 -7.12 5.55
N TYR A 231 11.11 -7.23 6.64
CA TYR A 231 10.65 -7.18 8.04
C TYR A 231 11.00 -5.86 8.74
N TYR A 232 11.06 -4.78 7.95
CA TYR A 232 11.28 -3.44 8.46
C TYR A 232 10.22 -3.00 9.47
N GLU A 233 10.60 -2.08 10.36
CA GLU A 233 9.73 -1.46 11.36
C GLU A 233 8.58 -0.68 10.73
N THR A 234 7.38 -0.85 11.27
CA THR A 234 6.17 -0.15 10.81
C THR A 234 5.77 0.96 11.80
N GLY A 235 5.00 1.94 11.33
CA GLY A 235 4.54 3.04 12.20
C GLY A 235 5.62 4.04 12.63
N VAL A 236 6.81 4.02 12.01
CA VAL A 236 7.87 4.99 12.31
C VAL A 236 7.48 6.39 11.84
N GLU A 237 7.45 7.33 12.79
CA GLU A 237 7.14 8.74 12.57
C GLU A 237 7.96 9.35 11.42
N ARG A 238 7.25 10.02 10.51
CA ARG A 238 7.84 10.75 9.39
C ARG A 238 8.46 12.07 9.87
N LEU A 239 9.66 12.37 9.39
CA LEU A 239 10.34 13.65 9.62
C LEU A 239 10.08 14.64 8.49
N ASN A 240 10.28 15.92 8.78
CA ASN A 240 10.51 16.93 7.75
C ASN A 240 11.86 16.68 7.08
N PHE A 241 11.95 16.99 5.78
CA PHE A 241 13.19 16.79 5.05
C PHE A 241 14.22 17.84 5.42
N ALA A 242 15.45 17.40 5.67
CA ALA A 242 16.56 18.32 5.90
C ALA A 242 17.46 18.45 4.66
N THR A 243 17.99 19.65 4.44
CA THR A 243 18.93 19.96 3.36
C THR A 243 20.37 19.55 3.71
N ALA A 244 20.66 19.35 4.99
CA ALA A 244 21.98 19.00 5.52
C ALA A 244 23.14 19.91 5.05
N GLY A 245 22.84 21.15 4.65
CA GLY A 245 23.84 22.12 4.18
C GLY A 245 24.21 22.03 2.69
N PHE A 246 23.56 21.17 1.89
CA PHE A 246 23.94 20.93 0.49
C PHE A 246 23.17 21.73 -0.56
N PHE A 247 22.25 22.62 -0.14
CA PHE A 247 21.35 23.35 -1.04
C PHE A 247 21.46 24.88 -0.87
N GLY A 248 22.65 25.39 -0.56
CA GLY A 248 22.91 26.85 -0.50
C GLY A 248 21.99 27.65 0.44
N GLY A 249 21.46 27.03 1.50
CA GLY A 249 20.55 27.67 2.46
C GLY A 249 19.11 27.88 1.97
N LYS A 250 18.74 27.41 0.77
CA LYS A 250 17.38 27.61 0.23
C LYS A 250 16.34 26.77 0.97
N ASN A 251 15.11 27.26 1.00
CA ASN A 251 13.96 26.51 1.49
C ASN A 251 13.48 25.54 0.39
N VAL A 252 14.10 24.37 0.33
CA VAL A 252 13.78 23.33 -0.66
C VAL A 252 12.35 22.80 -0.48
N ASP A 253 11.84 22.73 0.75
CA ASP A 253 10.45 22.31 1.00
C ASP A 253 9.44 23.21 0.30
N ASN A 254 9.67 24.52 0.29
CA ASN A 254 8.82 25.47 -0.41
C ASN A 254 8.77 25.21 -1.92
N LEU A 255 9.88 24.79 -2.54
CA LEU A 255 9.95 24.49 -3.97
C LEU A 255 9.05 23.31 -4.37
N TYR A 256 8.83 22.39 -3.43
CA TYR A 256 7.92 21.25 -3.60
C TYR A 256 6.46 21.61 -3.29
N THR A 257 6.13 22.84 -2.90
CA THR A 257 4.73 23.25 -2.82
C THR A 257 4.16 23.39 -4.22
N GLN A 258 2.92 22.96 -4.43
CA GLN A 258 2.28 23.03 -5.75
C GLN A 258 2.17 24.47 -6.26
N ALA A 259 1.95 25.44 -5.35
CA ALA A 259 1.94 26.85 -5.68
C ALA A 259 3.30 27.28 -6.29
N LYS A 260 4.41 26.91 -5.65
CA LYS A 260 5.74 27.26 -6.15
C LYS A 260 6.14 26.49 -7.42
N GLN A 261 5.73 25.23 -7.52
CA GLN A 261 5.91 24.43 -8.74
C GLN A 261 5.21 25.09 -9.92
N LYS A 262 3.94 25.47 -9.75
CA LYS A 262 3.15 26.16 -10.79
C LYS A 262 3.78 27.50 -11.15
N GLU A 263 4.10 28.33 -10.18
CA GLU A 263 4.77 29.63 -10.43
C GLU A 263 6.06 29.46 -11.23
N THR A 264 6.87 28.48 -10.86
CA THR A 264 8.15 28.21 -11.54
C THR A 264 7.89 27.72 -12.97
N ILE A 265 7.04 26.70 -13.15
CA ILE A 265 6.80 26.09 -14.46
C ILE A 265 6.03 27.00 -15.40
N ASP A 266 5.09 27.82 -14.90
CA ASP A 266 4.38 28.83 -15.69
C ASP A 266 5.36 29.81 -16.34
N ARG A 267 6.37 30.25 -15.57
CA ARG A 267 7.42 31.15 -16.07
C ARG A 267 8.21 30.49 -17.20
N GLU A 268 8.65 29.25 -17.01
CA GLU A 268 9.50 28.54 -17.98
C GLU A 268 8.75 28.16 -19.25
N LEU A 269 7.47 27.78 -19.12
CA LEU A 269 6.64 27.45 -20.28
C LEU A 269 6.08 28.72 -20.97
N GLY A 270 6.06 29.85 -20.28
CA GLY A 270 5.55 31.12 -20.78
C GLY A 270 4.02 31.20 -20.87
N TYR A 271 3.30 30.34 -20.15
CA TYR A 271 1.84 30.33 -20.03
C TYR A 271 1.39 29.59 -18.75
N ASN A 272 0.11 29.69 -18.39
CA ASN A 272 -0.46 28.97 -17.25
C ASN A 272 -0.42 27.44 -17.48
N ALA A 273 0.47 26.75 -16.78
CA ALA A 273 0.76 25.33 -16.88
C ALA A 273 -0.23 24.44 -16.11
N GLU A 274 -1.35 24.98 -15.61
CA GLU A 274 -2.37 24.25 -14.83
C GLU A 274 -2.86 22.96 -15.48
N LYS A 275 -2.89 22.90 -16.82
CA LYS A 275 -3.27 21.67 -17.55
C LYS A 275 -2.36 20.47 -17.26
N TYR A 276 -1.13 20.70 -16.76
CA TYR A 276 -0.19 19.65 -16.35
C TYR A 276 -0.28 19.31 -14.87
N PHE A 277 -1.05 20.04 -14.08
CA PHE A 277 -1.21 19.81 -12.66
C PHE A 277 -2.63 19.38 -12.34
N ASN A 278 -2.77 18.37 -11.48
CA ASN A 278 -4.09 17.94 -11.03
C ASN A 278 -4.00 17.38 -9.61
N ASN A 279 -4.40 18.19 -8.64
CA ASN A 279 -4.30 17.84 -7.23
C ASN A 279 -5.25 16.70 -6.83
N GLN A 280 -6.39 16.56 -7.49
CA GLN A 280 -7.35 15.47 -7.27
C GLN A 280 -6.79 14.13 -7.75
N LYS A 281 -5.99 14.16 -8.82
CA LYS A 281 -5.36 12.98 -9.43
C LYS A 281 -3.92 12.75 -8.97
N ASN A 282 -3.45 13.49 -7.95
CA ASN A 282 -2.07 13.45 -7.47
C ASN A 282 -1.03 13.72 -8.59
N ILE A 283 -1.33 14.59 -9.54
CA ILE A 283 -0.40 15.01 -10.59
C ILE A 283 0.29 16.29 -10.12
N PHE A 284 1.36 16.10 -9.36
CA PHE A 284 2.29 17.12 -8.89
C PHE A 284 3.65 16.47 -8.63
N LEU A 285 4.71 17.28 -8.47
CA LEU A 285 6.03 16.77 -8.14
C LEU A 285 6.16 16.56 -6.63
N ALA A 286 6.38 15.31 -6.23
CA ALA A 286 6.70 14.91 -4.87
C ALA A 286 8.21 14.74 -4.68
N ARG A 287 8.60 14.61 -3.42
CA ARG A 287 9.97 14.25 -3.00
C ARG A 287 10.12 12.73 -3.15
N GLY A 288 10.48 12.27 -4.35
CA GLY A 288 10.68 10.85 -4.62
C GLY A 288 11.95 10.35 -3.94
N HIS A 289 11.84 9.38 -3.04
CA HIS A 289 13.00 8.79 -2.37
C HIS A 289 13.83 7.96 -3.36
N MET A 290 15.16 8.00 -3.20
CA MET A 290 16.07 7.13 -3.97
C MET A 290 16.36 5.83 -3.23
N ALA A 291 16.81 5.91 -1.98
CA ALA A 291 16.73 4.79 -1.05
C ALA A 291 15.41 4.92 -0.29
N ALA A 292 14.49 3.98 -0.52
CA ALA A 292 13.17 4.02 0.07
C ALA A 292 13.29 3.87 1.60
N LYS A 293 12.43 4.57 2.35
CA LYS A 293 12.34 4.45 3.81
C LYS A 293 12.32 2.97 4.24
N ALA A 294 11.49 2.17 3.59
CA ALA A 294 11.25 0.79 3.96
C ALA A 294 12.36 -0.18 3.50
N ASP A 295 13.37 0.28 2.75
CA ASP A 295 14.58 -0.51 2.46
C ASP A 295 15.45 -0.72 3.72
N PHE A 296 15.21 0.08 4.77
CA PHE A 296 15.91 0.04 6.04
C PHE A 296 15.02 -0.51 7.17
N VAL A 297 15.58 -1.40 7.99
CA VAL A 297 14.78 -2.19 8.92
C VAL A 297 14.57 -1.51 10.26
N TYR A 298 15.54 -0.72 10.74
CA TYR A 298 15.47 -0.03 12.02
C TYR A 298 14.81 1.35 11.91
N ALA A 299 14.03 1.75 12.92
CA ALA A 299 13.38 3.06 12.93
C ALA A 299 14.37 4.25 12.84
N SER A 300 15.55 4.14 13.46
CA SER A 300 16.62 5.13 13.33
C SER A 300 17.14 5.25 11.90
N GLU A 301 17.36 4.12 11.22
CA GLU A 301 17.77 4.08 9.82
C GLU A 301 16.71 4.67 8.90
N GLN A 302 15.44 4.31 9.10
CA GLN A 302 14.31 4.85 8.35
C GLN A 302 14.23 6.38 8.49
N ARG A 303 14.42 6.91 9.70
CA ARG A 303 14.45 8.36 9.95
C ARG A 303 15.60 9.06 9.23
N ALA A 304 16.74 8.41 9.05
CA ALA A 304 17.88 8.97 8.32
C ALA A 304 17.66 9.09 6.80
N THR A 305 16.55 8.57 6.26
CA THR A 305 16.22 8.70 4.83
C THR A 305 15.60 10.04 4.45
N PHE A 306 15.16 10.85 5.43
CA PHE A 306 14.50 12.15 5.24
C PHE A 306 15.48 13.29 4.99
N LEU A 307 16.38 13.11 4.01
CA LEU A 307 17.30 14.13 3.51
C LEU A 307 16.99 14.43 2.05
N PHE A 308 17.04 15.70 1.64
CA PHE A 308 16.88 16.06 0.22
C PHE A 308 17.97 15.47 -0.67
N LEU A 309 19.13 15.13 -0.09
CA LEU A 309 20.17 14.34 -0.75
C LEU A 309 19.70 12.94 -1.15
N ASN A 310 18.68 12.39 -0.51
CA ASN A 310 18.11 11.09 -0.83
C ASN A 310 16.83 11.22 -1.68
N THR A 311 16.63 12.34 -2.37
CA THR A 311 15.44 12.55 -3.20
C THR A 311 15.74 13.16 -4.56
N ALA A 312 14.77 13.06 -5.46
CA ALA A 312 14.64 13.92 -6.63
C ALA A 312 13.15 14.21 -6.92
N PRO A 313 12.83 15.25 -7.72
CA PRO A 313 11.45 15.55 -8.10
C PRO A 313 10.80 14.42 -8.88
N GLN A 314 9.72 13.84 -8.35
CA GLN A 314 9.04 12.70 -8.97
C GLN A 314 7.57 13.02 -9.12
N TRP A 315 6.97 12.76 -10.29
CA TRP A 315 5.52 12.87 -10.43
C TRP A 315 4.85 11.88 -9.47
N GLN A 316 3.93 12.36 -8.63
CA GLN A 316 3.40 11.56 -7.54
C GLN A 316 2.61 10.32 -8.04
N VAL A 317 1.97 10.40 -9.21
CA VAL A 317 1.35 9.24 -9.88
C VAL A 317 2.35 8.15 -10.28
N PHE A 318 3.58 8.52 -10.67
CA PHE A 318 4.67 7.58 -10.93
C PHE A 318 5.28 7.04 -9.63
N ASN A 319 5.54 7.93 -8.67
CA ASN A 319 6.05 7.58 -7.35
C ASN A 319 5.16 6.53 -6.67
N ALA A 320 3.85 6.77 -6.57
CA ALA A 320 2.90 5.84 -5.95
C ALA A 320 2.45 4.70 -6.90
N GLY A 321 2.84 4.76 -8.17
CA GLY A 321 2.49 3.79 -9.20
C GLY A 321 3.57 2.73 -9.38
N ASN A 322 4.08 2.62 -10.61
CA ASN A 322 5.03 1.56 -10.95
C ASN A 322 6.36 1.66 -10.20
N TRP A 323 6.78 2.85 -9.76
CA TRP A 323 8.01 2.97 -9.00
C TRP A 323 7.93 2.29 -7.63
N ALA A 324 6.82 2.46 -6.90
CA ALA A 324 6.57 1.75 -5.65
C ALA A 324 6.65 0.23 -5.84
N ARG A 325 6.04 -0.27 -6.91
CA ARG A 325 6.04 -1.70 -7.26
C ARG A 325 7.43 -2.25 -7.53
N VAL A 326 8.33 -1.46 -8.13
CA VAL A 326 9.75 -1.83 -8.29
C VAL A 326 10.44 -1.93 -6.94
N GLU A 327 10.25 -0.95 -6.06
CA GLU A 327 10.87 -0.94 -4.73
C GLU A 327 10.41 -2.13 -3.88
N ASP A 328 9.10 -2.35 -3.81
CA ASP A 328 8.51 -3.42 -3.01
C ASP A 328 8.77 -4.81 -3.63
N GLY A 329 8.64 -4.93 -4.95
CA GLY A 329 8.91 -6.19 -5.66
C GLY A 329 10.37 -6.65 -5.53
N VAL A 330 11.33 -5.73 -5.60
CA VAL A 330 12.75 -6.06 -5.35
C VAL A 330 12.94 -6.54 -3.92
N ARG A 331 12.38 -5.84 -2.92
CA ARG A 331 12.52 -6.24 -1.51
C ARG A 331 11.89 -7.60 -1.22
N ALA A 332 10.68 -7.83 -1.75
CA ALA A 332 9.99 -9.12 -1.64
C ALA A 332 10.81 -10.25 -2.28
N TRP A 333 11.39 -10.01 -3.47
CA TRP A 333 12.25 -10.99 -4.15
C TRP A 333 13.49 -11.33 -3.32
N VAL A 334 14.16 -10.33 -2.76
CA VAL A 334 15.34 -10.49 -1.90
C VAL A 334 15.02 -11.37 -0.68
N THR A 335 13.88 -11.12 -0.02
CA THR A 335 13.43 -11.90 1.13
C THR A 335 13.02 -13.32 0.73
N LYS A 336 12.23 -13.48 -0.33
CA LYS A 336 11.76 -14.80 -0.79
C LYS A 336 12.93 -15.72 -1.15
N HIS A 337 13.94 -15.20 -1.84
CA HIS A 337 15.08 -15.99 -2.32
C HIS A 337 16.29 -15.96 -1.38
N LYS A 338 16.13 -15.36 -0.18
CA LYS A 338 17.16 -15.30 0.85
C LYS A 338 18.48 -14.71 0.32
N LYS A 339 18.37 -13.69 -0.51
CA LYS A 339 19.51 -13.03 -1.16
C LYS A 339 19.95 -11.79 -0.40
N THR A 340 21.21 -11.42 -0.57
CA THR A 340 21.69 -10.07 -0.31
C THR A 340 21.94 -9.41 -1.66
N VAL A 341 21.47 -8.18 -1.84
CA VAL A 341 21.70 -7.43 -3.07
C VAL A 341 22.23 -6.03 -2.80
N GLU A 342 23.02 -5.54 -3.74
CA GLU A 342 23.45 -4.16 -3.82
C GLU A 342 22.49 -3.38 -4.71
N CYS A 343 22.05 -2.21 -4.25
CA CYS A 343 21.11 -1.36 -4.97
C CYS A 343 21.75 0.00 -5.26
N TRP A 344 21.70 0.42 -6.52
CA TRP A 344 21.94 1.80 -6.95
C TRP A 344 20.65 2.36 -7.54
N THR A 345 19.99 3.23 -6.80
CA THR A 345 18.81 3.95 -7.29
C THR A 345 19.22 5.35 -7.72
N GLY A 346 18.87 5.76 -8.93
CA GLY A 346 19.28 7.05 -9.44
C GLY A 346 18.39 7.58 -10.55
N VAL A 347 18.86 8.64 -11.19
CA VAL A 347 18.11 9.40 -12.20
C VAL A 347 18.94 9.68 -13.43
N TYR A 348 18.25 9.82 -14.57
CA TYR A 348 18.87 10.12 -15.85
C TYR A 348 18.05 11.15 -16.63
N GLY A 349 18.73 12.13 -17.22
CA GLY A 349 18.15 13.20 -18.04
C GLY A 349 17.22 14.15 -17.29
N VAL A 350 16.72 15.16 -18.00
CA VAL A 350 15.71 16.12 -17.50
C VAL A 350 14.46 16.00 -18.36
N THR A 351 13.30 15.84 -17.72
CA THR A 351 12.02 15.74 -18.43
C THR A 351 11.61 17.08 -19.03
N THR A 352 10.69 17.04 -19.99
CA THR A 352 10.23 18.24 -20.72
C THR A 352 8.72 18.37 -20.76
N LEU A 353 8.26 19.61 -20.92
CA LEU A 353 6.90 19.95 -21.34
C LEU A 353 6.96 21.00 -22.47
N PRO A 354 5.97 21.06 -23.37
CA PRO A 354 5.97 22.05 -24.43
C PRO A 354 5.62 23.45 -23.90
N ASN A 355 6.44 24.43 -24.26
CA ASN A 355 6.21 25.85 -23.95
C ASN A 355 5.14 26.46 -24.88
N LYS A 356 4.87 27.77 -24.74
CA LYS A 356 3.85 28.50 -25.52
C LYS A 356 4.04 28.42 -27.04
N HIS A 357 5.24 28.09 -27.50
CA HIS A 357 5.58 27.92 -28.92
C HIS A 357 5.62 26.45 -29.35
N GLY A 358 5.20 25.53 -28.49
CA GLY A 358 5.24 24.08 -28.73
C GLY A 358 6.63 23.45 -28.57
N VAL A 359 7.64 24.21 -28.14
CA VAL A 359 9.02 23.73 -28.00
C VAL A 359 9.18 23.00 -26.65
N GLN A 360 9.72 21.78 -26.68
CA GLN A 360 10.00 20.98 -25.49
C GLN A 360 11.01 21.70 -24.60
N THR A 361 10.60 22.03 -23.38
CA THR A 361 11.36 22.82 -22.41
C THR A 361 11.63 22.00 -21.16
N HIS A 362 12.88 21.98 -20.71
CA HIS A 362 13.31 21.24 -19.53
C HIS A 362 12.69 21.79 -18.24
N LEU A 363 12.34 20.90 -17.32
CA LEU A 363 11.74 21.26 -16.05
C LEU A 363 12.75 21.22 -14.90
N TYR A 364 12.74 22.28 -14.09
CA TYR A 364 13.54 22.44 -12.87
C TYR A 364 12.67 23.01 -11.75
N LEU A 365 13.00 22.71 -10.50
CA LEU A 365 12.28 23.30 -9.35
C LEU A 365 12.85 24.66 -8.93
N SER A 366 14.06 25.02 -9.37
CA SER A 366 14.66 26.32 -9.08
C SER A 366 15.71 26.70 -10.14
N TYR A 367 16.20 27.94 -10.07
CA TYR A 367 17.20 28.48 -10.97
C TYR A 367 18.21 29.32 -10.17
N ASP A 368 19.46 29.38 -10.63
CA ASP A 368 20.48 30.28 -10.08
C ASP A 368 20.35 31.72 -10.62
N ALA A 369 21.25 32.62 -10.20
CA ALA A 369 21.25 34.02 -10.63
C ALA A 369 21.54 34.20 -12.13
N ASN A 370 22.21 33.25 -12.76
CA ASN A 370 22.49 33.23 -14.20
C ASN A 370 21.38 32.51 -15.00
N HIS A 371 20.30 32.13 -14.32
CA HIS A 371 19.19 31.38 -14.88
C HIS A 371 19.55 29.95 -15.34
N ASN A 372 20.58 29.35 -14.74
CA ASN A 372 20.84 27.92 -14.89
C ASN A 372 19.85 27.13 -14.03
N GLY A 373 19.29 26.05 -14.57
CA GLY A 373 18.35 25.19 -13.86
C GLY A 373 19.01 24.40 -12.72
N LEU A 374 18.35 24.39 -11.55
CA LEU A 374 18.75 23.68 -10.34
C LEU A 374 17.62 22.75 -9.88
N ILE A 375 17.97 21.60 -9.30
CA ILE A 375 17.01 20.57 -8.90
C ILE A 375 16.16 20.13 -10.12
N PRO A 376 16.79 19.49 -11.12
CA PRO A 376 16.11 19.04 -12.32
C PRO A 376 15.02 18.03 -12.01
N VAL A 377 13.92 18.09 -12.76
CA VAL A 377 12.92 17.03 -12.77
C VAL A 377 13.42 15.91 -13.69
N PRO A 378 13.77 14.72 -13.16
CA PRO A 378 14.36 13.65 -13.93
C PRO A 378 13.48 13.18 -15.08
N LYS A 379 14.11 12.80 -16.20
CA LYS A 379 13.44 12.11 -17.30
C LYS A 379 13.11 10.66 -16.93
N LEU A 380 14.09 9.97 -16.36
CA LEU A 380 14.00 8.57 -15.94
C LEU A 380 14.48 8.40 -14.50
N TYR A 381 13.85 7.48 -13.78
CA TYR A 381 14.42 6.86 -12.59
C TYR A 381 14.91 5.47 -12.95
N PHE A 382 16.00 5.03 -12.32
CA PHE A 382 16.52 3.68 -12.49
C PHE A 382 16.91 3.06 -11.14
N ARG A 383 16.81 1.73 -11.05
CA ARG A 383 17.31 0.95 -9.91
C ARG A 383 18.10 -0.24 -10.43
N VAL A 384 19.41 -0.19 -10.23
CA VAL A 384 20.32 -1.32 -10.51
C VAL A 384 20.32 -2.24 -9.31
N VAL A 385 20.10 -3.53 -9.52
CA VAL A 385 20.12 -4.57 -8.49
C VAL A 385 21.16 -5.61 -8.87
N ILE A 386 22.12 -5.89 -7.98
CA ILE A 386 23.19 -6.87 -8.20
C ILE A 386 23.27 -7.82 -7.02
N GLU A 387 23.23 -9.12 -7.28
CA GLU A 387 23.53 -10.16 -6.29
C GLU A 387 25.06 -10.32 -6.19
N PRO A 388 25.71 -9.97 -5.06
CA PRO A 388 27.17 -9.96 -4.98
C PRO A 388 27.82 -11.33 -5.13
N SER A 389 27.16 -12.39 -4.66
CA SER A 389 27.66 -13.77 -4.70
C SER A 389 27.79 -14.32 -6.11
N THR A 390 26.82 -14.02 -6.99
CA THR A 390 26.80 -14.52 -8.37
C THR A 390 27.27 -13.49 -9.38
N ARG A 391 27.29 -12.21 -9.00
CA ARG A 391 27.49 -11.03 -9.86
C ARG A 391 26.43 -10.93 -10.98
N LYS A 392 25.27 -11.58 -10.82
CA LYS A 392 24.12 -11.37 -11.69
C LYS A 392 23.45 -10.05 -11.34
N GLY A 393 23.01 -9.29 -12.33
CA GLY A 393 22.34 -8.01 -12.11
C GLY A 393 21.26 -7.69 -13.13
N ILE A 394 20.42 -6.71 -12.79
CA ILE A 394 19.34 -6.18 -13.63
C ILE A 394 19.14 -4.69 -13.35
N VAL A 395 18.63 -3.94 -14.32
CA VAL A 395 18.23 -2.53 -14.14
C VAL A 395 16.74 -2.41 -14.38
N PHE A 396 16.03 -1.82 -13.41
CA PHE A 396 14.65 -1.39 -13.56
C PHE A 396 14.62 0.09 -13.90
N ILE A 397 13.77 0.50 -14.84
CA ILE A 397 13.70 1.88 -15.33
C ILE A 397 12.24 2.32 -15.37
N GLY A 398 11.97 3.52 -14.86
CA GLY A 398 10.65 4.15 -14.89
C GLY A 398 10.70 5.54 -15.54
N VAL A 399 9.71 5.83 -16.36
CA VAL A 399 9.53 7.12 -17.06
C VAL A 399 8.80 8.11 -16.14
N ASN A 400 9.50 9.18 -15.76
CA ASN A 400 8.98 10.19 -14.84
C ASN A 400 8.31 11.34 -15.60
N ASN A 401 7.29 11.01 -16.40
CA ASN A 401 6.45 12.01 -17.06
C ASN A 401 5.09 11.40 -17.45
N PRO A 402 4.00 11.74 -16.74
CA PRO A 402 2.67 11.18 -17.01
C PRO A 402 1.98 11.83 -18.22
N HIS A 403 2.60 12.81 -18.88
CA HIS A 403 2.00 13.59 -19.96
C HIS A 403 2.45 13.15 -21.36
N LEU A 404 3.28 12.11 -21.46
CA LEU A 404 3.79 11.61 -22.72
C LEU A 404 2.79 10.69 -23.42
N THR A 405 2.92 10.61 -24.73
CA THR A 405 2.31 9.55 -25.53
C THR A 405 3.24 8.32 -25.59
N LEU A 406 2.67 7.17 -25.92
CA LEU A 406 3.47 5.94 -26.12
C LEU A 406 4.49 6.10 -27.26
N ALA A 407 4.15 6.87 -28.30
CA ALA A 407 5.05 7.14 -29.42
C ALA A 407 6.29 7.93 -28.98
N GLU A 408 6.10 8.98 -28.18
CA GLU A 408 7.20 9.75 -27.59
C GLU A 408 8.07 8.89 -26.67
N ILE A 409 7.46 8.02 -25.87
CA ILE A 409 8.19 7.09 -24.99
C ILE A 409 9.08 6.15 -25.81
N LYS A 410 8.51 5.47 -26.81
CA LYS A 410 9.24 4.52 -27.66
C LYS A 410 10.40 5.19 -28.40
N LYS A 411 10.23 6.45 -28.81
CA LYS A 411 11.24 7.21 -29.54
C LYS A 411 12.38 7.69 -28.64
N ASP A 412 12.05 8.31 -27.51
CA ASP A 412 13.00 9.15 -26.77
C ASP A 412 13.30 8.67 -25.33
N TYR A 413 12.57 7.69 -24.79
CA TYR A 413 12.66 7.28 -23.38
C TYR A 413 13.13 5.83 -23.16
N ILE A 414 13.15 5.00 -24.20
CA ILE A 414 13.73 3.65 -24.15
C ILE A 414 15.22 3.72 -24.50
N ILE A 415 16.08 3.57 -23.50
CA ILE A 415 17.54 3.81 -23.65
C ILE A 415 18.35 2.51 -23.81
N CYS A 416 17.72 1.36 -23.64
CA CYS A 416 18.35 0.04 -23.78
C CYS A 416 17.29 -0.99 -24.18
N PRO A 417 17.69 -2.14 -24.75
CA PRO A 417 16.76 -3.21 -25.11
C PRO A 417 15.90 -3.63 -23.91
N ASP A 418 14.58 -3.57 -24.08
CA ASP A 418 13.63 -3.93 -23.04
C ASP A 418 13.59 -5.46 -22.87
N ILE A 419 13.91 -5.92 -21.66
CA ILE A 419 13.85 -7.33 -21.24
C ILE A 419 12.80 -7.56 -20.15
N SER A 420 11.91 -6.59 -19.93
CA SER A 420 10.92 -6.61 -18.86
C SER A 420 9.92 -7.75 -18.94
N ASP A 421 9.72 -8.36 -20.12
CA ASP A 421 8.89 -9.56 -20.28
C ASP A 421 9.53 -10.80 -19.63
N LYS A 422 10.84 -10.77 -19.40
CA LYS A 422 11.56 -11.83 -18.68
C LYS A 422 11.47 -11.69 -17.16
N VAL A 423 10.91 -10.58 -16.65
CA VAL A 423 10.82 -10.27 -15.23
C VAL A 423 9.41 -10.56 -14.71
N SER A 424 9.26 -11.65 -13.97
CA SER A 424 7.96 -12.08 -13.41
C SER A 424 7.73 -11.68 -11.95
N TYR A 425 8.77 -11.27 -11.22
CA TYR A 425 8.70 -11.01 -9.78
C TYR A 425 8.41 -9.56 -9.39
N ILE A 426 8.21 -8.67 -10.38
CA ILE A 426 7.78 -7.29 -10.15
C ILE A 426 6.32 -7.14 -10.62
N PRO A 427 5.36 -6.82 -9.74
CA PRO A 427 3.93 -6.80 -10.07
C PRO A 427 3.49 -5.47 -10.73
N TRP A 428 4.29 -4.94 -11.65
CA TRP A 428 4.08 -3.65 -12.32
C TRP A 428 3.07 -3.70 -13.48
N LYS A 429 2.50 -2.53 -13.80
CA LYS A 429 1.72 -2.30 -15.02
C LYS A 429 2.59 -1.56 -16.02
N LYS A 430 3.55 -2.25 -16.63
CA LYS A 430 4.66 -1.69 -17.41
C LYS A 430 4.26 -0.62 -18.43
N THR A 431 3.13 -0.81 -19.10
CA THR A 431 2.64 0.07 -20.16
C THR A 431 1.72 1.20 -19.67
N ASP A 432 1.42 1.26 -18.37
CA ASP A 432 0.63 2.34 -17.77
C ASP A 432 1.48 3.62 -17.67
N ILE A 433 1.24 4.55 -18.58
CA ILE A 433 1.99 5.81 -18.69
C ILE A 433 1.71 6.72 -17.49
N VAL A 434 0.46 6.75 -16.99
CA VAL A 434 0.07 7.64 -15.89
C VAL A 434 0.71 7.17 -14.60
N ALA A 435 0.72 5.86 -14.34
CA ALA A 435 1.46 5.26 -13.23
C ALA A 435 2.99 5.19 -13.47
N GLY A 436 3.45 5.73 -14.60
CA GLY A 436 4.83 5.78 -15.07
C GLY A 436 5.23 4.52 -15.84
N TYR A 437 5.33 4.65 -17.16
CA TYR A 437 5.79 3.56 -18.04
C TYR A 437 7.12 3.01 -17.54
N SER A 438 7.24 1.68 -17.45
CA SER A 438 8.38 1.03 -16.80
C SER A 438 8.86 -0.18 -17.59
N TYR A 439 10.17 -0.38 -17.59
CA TYR A 439 10.83 -1.46 -18.33
C TYR A 439 12.10 -1.93 -17.61
N ALA A 440 12.78 -2.95 -18.15
CA ALA A 440 14.00 -3.48 -17.58
C ALA A 440 15.09 -3.63 -18.63
N CYS A 441 16.34 -3.53 -18.20
CA CYS A 441 17.50 -3.68 -19.06
C CYS A 441 18.56 -4.58 -18.42
N GLU A 442 19.38 -5.18 -19.28
CA GLU A 442 20.66 -5.72 -18.86
C GLU A 442 21.58 -4.58 -18.41
N VAL A 443 22.36 -4.85 -17.35
CA VAL A 443 23.24 -3.83 -16.75
C VAL A 443 24.31 -3.35 -17.73
N ALA A 444 24.81 -4.24 -18.59
CA ALA A 444 25.81 -3.89 -19.60
C ALA A 444 25.25 -2.92 -20.65
N GLU A 445 24.05 -3.17 -21.17
CA GLU A 445 23.40 -2.31 -22.15
C GLU A 445 23.03 -0.95 -21.56
N PHE A 446 22.50 -0.93 -20.33
CA PHE A 446 22.17 0.31 -19.63
C PHE A 446 23.41 1.23 -19.45
N ARG A 447 24.55 0.65 -19.08
CA ARG A 447 25.80 1.40 -18.84
C ARG A 447 26.41 2.01 -20.11
N LYS A 448 26.00 1.57 -21.31
CA LYS A 448 26.39 2.25 -22.56
C LYS A 448 25.77 3.65 -22.68
N LYS A 449 24.67 3.91 -21.98
CA LYS A 449 23.99 5.21 -21.96
C LYS A 449 24.20 5.98 -20.66
N VAL A 450 24.25 5.29 -19.52
CA VAL A 450 24.39 5.92 -18.20
C VAL A 450 25.81 5.72 -17.66
N SER A 451 26.64 6.75 -17.79
CA SER A 451 28.06 6.75 -17.38
C SER A 451 28.29 7.20 -15.93
N THR A 452 27.26 7.69 -15.25
CA THR A 452 27.35 8.23 -13.87
C THR A 452 27.52 7.15 -12.79
N LEU A 453 27.24 5.88 -13.12
CA LEU A 453 27.38 4.77 -12.18
C LEU A 453 28.85 4.38 -11.94
N PRO A 454 29.21 3.96 -10.71
CA PRO A 454 30.54 3.46 -10.43
C PRO A 454 30.84 2.18 -11.23
N SER A 455 32.11 1.84 -11.38
CA SER A 455 32.48 0.58 -12.01
C SER A 455 32.23 -0.59 -11.06
N PHE A 456 31.46 -1.58 -11.53
CA PHE A 456 31.25 -2.86 -10.85
C PHE A 456 31.13 -3.98 -11.89
N SER A 457 31.50 -5.22 -11.53
CA SER A 457 31.44 -6.39 -12.43
C SER A 457 30.04 -6.99 -12.49
N VAL A 458 29.58 -7.39 -13.68
CA VAL A 458 28.33 -8.14 -13.86
C VAL A 458 28.63 -9.31 -14.79
N SER A 459 28.28 -10.52 -14.37
CA SER A 459 28.58 -11.78 -15.08
C SER A 459 27.37 -12.40 -15.77
N GLY A 460 26.17 -11.85 -15.56
CA GLY A 460 24.94 -12.34 -16.16
C GLY A 460 23.69 -11.61 -15.69
N LEU A 461 22.54 -12.03 -16.20
CA LEU A 461 21.25 -11.42 -15.91
C LEU A 461 20.61 -12.00 -14.63
N LEU A 462 20.05 -11.13 -13.79
CA LEU A 462 19.31 -11.53 -12.58
C LEU A 462 17.84 -11.85 -12.91
N LEU A 463 17.61 -13.03 -13.51
CA LEU A 463 16.28 -13.60 -13.72
C LEU A 463 15.98 -14.70 -12.70
N LEU A 464 14.69 -15.06 -12.60
CA LEU A 464 14.28 -16.28 -11.90
C LEU A 464 15.01 -17.47 -12.55
N LEU A 465 15.82 -18.19 -11.77
CA LEU A 465 16.16 -19.55 -12.11
C LEU A 465 14.90 -20.37 -11.81
N LEU A 466 14.18 -20.80 -12.85
CA LEU A 466 13.35 -21.99 -12.71
C LEU A 466 14.30 -23.10 -12.25
N ALA A 467 14.11 -23.60 -11.04
CA ALA A 467 14.82 -24.77 -10.54
C ALA A 467 14.28 -26.00 -11.29
N ALA A 468 14.68 -26.15 -12.55
CA ALA A 468 14.44 -27.33 -13.36
C ALA A 468 15.67 -27.53 -14.25
N ALA A 469 16.79 -27.94 -13.64
CA ALA A 469 17.90 -28.70 -14.25
C ALA A 469 19.17 -28.59 -13.39
N THR A 470 19.19 -29.28 -12.25
CA THR A 470 20.45 -29.77 -11.65
C THR A 470 20.26 -31.22 -11.23
N CYS A 471 20.04 -32.07 -12.23
CA CYS A 471 20.39 -33.48 -12.17
C CYS A 471 21.16 -33.76 -13.46
N LEU A 472 22.45 -33.42 -13.47
CA LEU A 472 23.48 -33.99 -14.34
C LEU A 472 24.82 -33.34 -13.93
N PHE A 473 25.85 -34.19 -13.82
CA PHE A 473 27.24 -33.91 -13.47
C PHE A 473 27.60 -33.89 -11.98
N GLN A 474 27.59 -35.07 -11.38
CA GLN A 474 28.76 -35.53 -10.60
C GLN A 474 29.34 -36.78 -11.28
N PHE A 475 30.48 -36.61 -11.95
CA PHE A 475 31.42 -37.71 -12.17
C PHE A 475 32.79 -37.21 -11.73
N THR A 476 33.24 -37.72 -10.59
CA THR A 476 34.65 -37.74 -10.23
C THR A 476 35.32 -38.93 -10.89
N ALA A 477 36.56 -38.71 -11.31
CA ALA A 477 37.43 -39.62 -12.03
C ALA A 477 37.68 -40.98 -11.35
N ALA A 478 37.62 -42.05 -12.14
CA ALA A 478 38.63 -43.12 -12.23
C ALA A 478 38.18 -44.12 -13.32
N GLY A 479 39.12 -44.58 -14.15
CA GLY A 479 38.83 -45.33 -15.37
C GLY A 479 38.49 -46.81 -15.18
N VAL A 480 38.59 -47.50 -16.32
CA VAL A 480 38.66 -48.95 -16.56
C VAL A 480 37.37 -49.59 -17.11
N THR A 481 37.40 -49.73 -18.45
CA THR A 481 36.96 -50.86 -19.31
C THR A 481 35.57 -51.49 -19.18
N GLY A 482 34.82 -51.46 -20.29
CA GLY A 482 34.38 -52.70 -20.96
C GLY A 482 32.88 -53.05 -20.99
N VAL A 483 32.44 -53.39 -22.21
CA VAL A 483 31.38 -54.36 -22.63
C VAL A 483 29.88 -53.93 -22.55
N PRO A 484 28.97 -54.50 -23.38
CA PRO A 484 28.24 -53.75 -24.41
C PRO A 484 26.72 -53.98 -24.42
N LEU A 485 26.06 -53.44 -25.45
CA LEU A 485 24.66 -53.63 -25.91
C LEU A 485 23.94 -54.90 -25.42
N ASN A 486 22.83 -54.69 -24.69
CA ASN A 486 21.49 -55.18 -25.05
C ASN A 486 20.51 -54.90 -23.90
N LEU A 487 19.57 -53.98 -24.09
CA LEU A 487 18.18 -54.09 -23.60
C LEU A 487 17.40 -52.84 -24.10
N LEU A 488 16.85 -52.94 -25.31
CA LEU A 488 15.87 -51.98 -25.84
C LEU A 488 14.78 -52.80 -26.52
N GLU A 489 14.11 -53.64 -25.73
CA GLU A 489 12.88 -54.32 -26.11
C GLU A 489 12.11 -54.65 -24.82
N ASN A 490 11.30 -53.68 -24.40
CA ASN A 490 10.02 -53.84 -23.70
C ASN A 490 9.69 -52.55 -22.96
N LEU A 491 8.98 -51.65 -23.63
CA LEU A 491 7.98 -50.78 -23.01
C LEU A 491 7.04 -50.30 -24.14
N LYS A 492 6.04 -51.14 -24.42
CA LYS A 492 4.83 -50.74 -25.13
C LYS A 492 4.05 -49.81 -24.20
N ILE A 493 3.77 -48.60 -24.65
CA ILE A 493 2.77 -47.71 -24.05
C ILE A 493 1.41 -48.17 -24.59
N SER A 494 0.49 -48.57 -23.71
CA SER A 494 -0.92 -48.76 -24.05
C SER A 494 -1.70 -47.49 -23.74
N ASP A 495 -2.46 -47.02 -24.73
CA ASP A 495 -3.58 -46.11 -24.55
C ASP A 495 -4.69 -46.82 -23.76
N ASP A 496 -5.07 -46.26 -22.60
CA ASP A 496 -6.44 -46.28 -22.04
C ASP A 496 -6.41 -45.65 -20.63
N LEU A 497 -7.01 -44.47 -20.48
CA LEU A 497 -7.46 -43.96 -19.18
C LEU A 497 -8.89 -43.39 -19.32
N PRO A 498 -9.77 -43.65 -18.35
CA PRO A 498 -11.21 -43.40 -18.45
C PRO A 498 -11.61 -41.95 -18.19
N GLU A 499 -12.69 -41.52 -18.83
CA GLU A 499 -13.38 -40.24 -18.61
C GLU A 499 -14.00 -40.17 -17.19
N VAL A 500 -13.72 -39.08 -16.48
CA VAL A 500 -14.45 -38.64 -15.27
C VAL A 500 -14.90 -37.19 -15.53
N PRO A 501 -16.19 -36.85 -15.36
CA PRO A 501 -16.68 -35.50 -15.67
C PRO A 501 -16.32 -34.53 -14.55
N VAL A 502 -15.69 -33.41 -14.90
CA VAL A 502 -15.39 -32.30 -13.99
C VAL A 502 -16.41 -31.18 -14.21
N GLU A 503 -17.21 -30.90 -13.18
CA GLU A 503 -18.02 -29.68 -13.09
C GLU A 503 -17.11 -28.44 -12.91
N LEU A 504 -17.43 -27.36 -13.61
CA LEU A 504 -16.69 -26.10 -13.66
C LEU A 504 -16.83 -25.31 -12.34
N ASP A 505 -15.71 -25.03 -11.68
CA ASP A 505 -15.57 -24.12 -10.53
C ASP A 505 -15.27 -22.67 -11.00
N PRO A 506 -16.11 -21.65 -10.67
CA PRO A 506 -15.97 -20.29 -11.17
C PRO A 506 -15.26 -19.28 -10.23
N GLU A 507 -14.41 -19.68 -9.29
CA GLU A 507 -13.73 -18.75 -8.37
C GLU A 507 -12.18 -18.73 -8.50
N ALA A 508 -11.65 -17.76 -9.26
CA ALA A 508 -10.26 -17.32 -9.17
C ALA A 508 -10.21 -15.84 -8.72
N PRO A 509 -9.52 -15.49 -7.62
CA PRO A 509 -9.51 -14.12 -7.10
C PRO A 509 -8.56 -13.20 -7.88
N ALA A 510 -9.04 -11.99 -8.14
CA ALA A 510 -8.31 -10.89 -8.77
C ALA A 510 -7.17 -10.34 -7.88
N VAL A 511 -6.09 -9.91 -8.54
CA VAL A 511 -4.89 -9.29 -7.99
C VAL A 511 -5.22 -8.08 -7.08
N VAL A 512 -4.63 -8.06 -5.87
CA VAL A 512 -4.86 -7.05 -4.82
C VAL A 512 -4.21 -5.71 -5.21
N GLU A 513 -5.01 -4.67 -5.47
CA GLU A 513 -4.56 -3.34 -5.91
C GLU A 513 -4.34 -2.30 -4.77
N ASP A 514 -4.59 -2.66 -3.50
CA ASP A 514 -4.77 -1.67 -2.43
C ASP A 514 -3.49 -1.29 -1.63
N GLU A 515 -2.31 -1.85 -1.89
CA GLU A 515 -1.05 -1.39 -1.26
C GLU A 515 -0.66 0.05 -1.67
N ILE A 516 -1.25 0.58 -2.75
CA ILE A 516 -1.10 1.96 -3.21
C ILE A 516 -1.69 2.95 -2.18
N PHE A 517 -2.62 2.51 -1.33
CA PHE A 517 -3.39 3.38 -0.45
C PHE A 517 -2.57 3.93 0.74
N GLU A 518 -1.53 3.22 1.20
CA GLU A 518 -0.69 3.71 2.32
C GLU A 518 0.20 4.90 1.95
N ARG A 519 0.43 5.17 0.65
CA ARG A 519 1.19 6.34 0.18
C ARG A 519 0.39 7.65 0.15
N ASN A 520 -0.92 7.64 0.43
CA ASN A 520 -1.79 8.82 0.34
C ASN A 520 -2.05 9.54 1.68
N ILE A 521 -1.47 9.08 2.80
CA ILE A 521 -1.63 9.71 4.12
C ILE A 521 -0.51 10.71 4.36
N TYR A 522 -0.58 11.90 3.75
CA TYR A 522 0.34 13.00 4.08
C TYR A 522 -0.41 14.32 4.18
N ALA A 523 -0.96 14.58 5.38
CA ALA A 523 -1.34 15.91 5.83
C ALA A 523 -0.43 16.31 7.01
N ASP A 524 -0.05 17.58 7.05
CA ASP A 524 0.97 18.14 7.93
C ASP A 524 0.68 18.00 9.44
N VAL A 525 1.72 17.68 10.22
CA VAL A 525 1.69 17.73 11.69
C VAL A 525 2.30 19.07 12.14
N ILE A 526 1.51 19.89 12.82
CA ILE A 526 1.98 21.09 13.56
C ILE A 526 2.40 20.66 14.98
N PRO A 527 3.50 21.19 15.56
CA PRO A 527 4.04 20.70 16.83
C PRO A 527 3.10 20.95 18.01
N ALA A 528 2.99 19.98 18.91
CA ALA A 528 2.32 20.12 20.20
C ALA A 528 3.18 20.93 21.18
N SER A 529 2.55 21.89 21.85
CA SER A 529 3.08 22.59 23.03
C SER A 529 3.02 21.69 24.28
N PRO A 530 3.91 21.89 25.28
CA PRO A 530 3.99 21.02 26.46
C PRO A 530 2.87 21.34 27.46
N VAL A 531 2.28 20.30 28.05
CA VAL A 531 1.31 20.41 29.16
C VAL A 531 1.99 19.92 30.43
N GLU A 532 1.77 20.68 31.51
CA GLU A 532 2.37 20.58 32.84
C GLU A 532 2.05 19.25 33.56
N GLU A 533 3.07 18.71 34.25
CA GLU A 533 2.96 17.56 35.16
C GLU A 533 2.43 18.01 36.52
N ASP A 534 1.25 17.50 36.91
CA ASP A 534 0.81 17.53 38.30
C ASP A 534 1.27 16.25 39.03
N ASN A 535 1.96 16.48 40.14
CA ASN A 535 2.50 15.50 41.07
C ASN A 535 1.36 14.73 41.78
N ILE A 536 1.30 13.41 41.60
CA ILE A 536 0.67 12.51 42.57
C ILE A 536 1.63 11.33 42.86
N LEU A 537 1.83 11.13 44.16
CA LEU A 537 2.79 10.25 44.82
C LEU A 537 2.72 8.79 44.37
N ALA A 538 3.91 8.19 44.30
CA ALA A 538 4.18 6.83 43.87
C ALA A 538 3.71 5.77 44.88
N GLU A 539 2.85 4.86 44.41
CA GLU A 539 2.72 3.49 44.92
C GLU A 539 3.16 2.51 43.80
N GLY A 540 3.93 1.48 44.18
CA GLY A 540 4.74 0.66 43.27
C GLY A 540 4.01 0.12 42.04
N ARG A 541 4.47 0.49 40.84
CA ARG A 541 3.96 -0.04 39.56
C ARG A 541 4.19 -1.55 39.47
N ALA A 542 3.15 -2.33 39.71
CA ALA A 542 3.10 -3.72 39.25
C ALA A 542 3.28 -3.77 37.72
N ALA A 543 4.04 -4.73 37.21
CA ALA A 543 4.37 -4.85 35.80
C ALA A 543 3.11 -5.18 34.97
N GLU A 544 2.51 -4.18 34.31
CA GLU A 544 1.36 -4.36 33.43
C GLU A 544 1.67 -5.26 32.22
N CYS A 545 0.64 -5.92 31.69
CA CYS A 545 0.69 -6.53 30.38
C CYS A 545 0.28 -5.49 29.33
N SER A 546 1.04 -5.38 28.25
CA SER A 546 0.84 -4.38 27.21
C SER A 546 1.03 -4.98 25.83
N ILE A 547 -0.02 -4.94 25.01
CA ILE A 547 -0.06 -5.53 23.67
C ILE A 547 -0.32 -4.42 22.65
N ASN A 548 0.59 -4.23 21.70
CA ASN A 548 0.39 -3.26 20.62
C ASN A 548 -0.67 -3.78 19.64
N ILE A 549 -1.66 -2.94 19.30
CA ILE A 549 -2.77 -3.36 18.42
C ILE A 549 -2.32 -3.68 16.99
N ARG A 550 -1.30 -2.97 16.47
CA ARG A 550 -0.85 -3.12 15.08
C ARG A 550 0.18 -4.24 14.90
N SER A 551 0.91 -4.61 15.93
CA SER A 551 1.99 -5.61 15.84
C SER A 551 1.91 -6.78 16.83
N GLY A 552 1.15 -6.64 17.92
CA GLY A 552 1.09 -7.61 19.02
C GLY A 552 -0.05 -8.61 18.93
N LEU A 553 -0.93 -8.50 17.93
CA LEU A 553 -2.09 -9.37 17.74
C LEU A 553 -1.80 -10.44 16.68
N SER A 554 -1.70 -11.70 17.11
CA SER A 554 -1.54 -12.86 16.21
C SER A 554 -2.81 -13.18 15.43
N SER A 555 -2.69 -13.78 14.25
CA SER A 555 -3.82 -14.21 13.41
C SER A 555 -3.92 -15.75 13.35
N PRO A 556 -5.13 -16.36 13.38
CA PRO A 556 -6.44 -15.75 13.64
C PRO A 556 -6.61 -15.36 15.11
N GLN A 557 -6.92 -14.08 15.38
CA GLN A 557 -7.05 -13.56 16.74
C GLN A 557 -8.40 -13.93 17.38
N PRO A 558 -8.46 -14.11 18.70
CA PRO A 558 -9.73 -14.24 19.42
C PRO A 558 -10.50 -12.92 19.48
N VAL A 559 -11.75 -13.01 19.90
CA VAL A 559 -12.51 -11.84 20.37
C VAL A 559 -12.05 -11.54 21.80
N PHE A 560 -11.50 -10.35 22.01
CA PHE A 560 -11.03 -9.90 23.32
C PHE A 560 -12.16 -9.19 24.08
N LEU A 561 -12.44 -9.63 25.29
CA LEU A 561 -13.56 -9.18 26.12
C LEU A 561 -13.07 -8.78 27.51
N GLU A 562 -13.71 -7.78 28.12
CA GLU A 562 -13.57 -7.58 29.56
C GLU A 562 -14.17 -8.79 30.28
N THR A 563 -13.49 -9.26 31.32
CA THR A 563 -13.86 -10.49 32.03
C THR A 563 -15.29 -10.45 32.53
N ASP A 564 -16.05 -11.49 32.17
CA ASP A 564 -17.45 -11.72 32.56
C ASP A 564 -18.44 -10.65 32.05
N THR A 565 -18.06 -9.87 31.02
CA THR A 565 -18.94 -8.88 30.38
C THR A 565 -19.18 -9.17 28.89
N SER A 566 -20.11 -8.48 28.26
CA SER A 566 -20.22 -8.48 26.79
C SER A 566 -19.35 -7.42 26.10
N ASN A 567 -18.57 -6.64 26.87
CA ASN A 567 -17.79 -5.54 26.32
C ASN A 567 -16.51 -6.06 25.69
N PHE A 568 -16.14 -5.49 24.55
CA PHE A 568 -14.80 -5.67 24.01
C PHE A 568 -13.77 -5.08 24.96
N TYR A 569 -12.62 -5.72 25.08
CA TYR A 569 -11.56 -5.20 25.93
C TYR A 569 -11.05 -3.85 25.39
N PRO A 570 -10.91 -2.81 26.23
CA PRO A 570 -10.54 -1.49 25.77
C PRO A 570 -9.09 -1.42 25.32
N TYR A 571 -8.78 -0.39 24.54
CA TYR A 571 -7.44 -0.07 24.07
C TYR A 571 -7.16 1.41 24.34
N SER A 572 -5.89 1.75 24.55
CA SER A 572 -5.47 3.11 24.86
C SER A 572 -5.49 4.03 23.64
N ASP A 573 -5.48 5.33 23.92
CA ASP A 573 -5.24 6.42 22.97
C ASP A 573 -3.80 6.47 22.43
N THR A 574 -3.01 5.41 22.67
CA THR A 574 -1.66 5.22 22.15
C THR A 574 -1.49 3.88 21.41
N GLY A 575 -2.58 3.13 21.21
CA GLY A 575 -2.58 1.90 20.40
C GLY A 575 -2.14 0.65 21.14
N TYR A 576 -2.37 0.58 22.45
CA TYR A 576 -2.05 -0.59 23.28
C TYR A 576 -3.28 -1.11 24.02
N MET A 577 -3.45 -2.43 24.05
CA MET A 577 -4.27 -3.12 25.04
C MET A 577 -3.43 -3.27 26.32
N GLN A 578 -3.88 -2.66 27.42
CA GLN A 578 -3.19 -2.69 28.71
C GLN A 578 -4.03 -3.41 29.76
N VAL A 579 -3.43 -4.41 30.40
CA VAL A 579 -4.05 -5.22 31.44
C VAL A 579 -3.18 -5.11 32.68
N VAL A 580 -3.75 -4.62 33.78
CA VAL A 580 -3.02 -4.49 35.05
C VAL A 580 -2.60 -5.89 35.54
N SER A 581 -1.39 -6.01 36.09
CA SER A 581 -0.88 -7.25 36.70
C SER A 581 -1.90 -7.86 37.66
N GLY A 582 -2.15 -9.17 37.53
CA GLY A 582 -3.14 -9.91 38.32
C GLY A 582 -4.60 -9.67 37.92
N LYS A 583 -4.89 -8.73 37.02
CA LYS A 583 -6.22 -8.58 36.41
C LYS A 583 -6.35 -9.48 35.19
N THR A 584 -7.59 -9.67 34.74
CA THR A 584 -7.95 -10.64 33.72
C THR A 584 -8.58 -9.98 32.50
N LEU A 585 -8.53 -10.69 31.37
CA LEU A 585 -9.40 -10.49 30.23
C LEU A 585 -9.92 -11.85 29.74
N GLN A 586 -11.03 -11.86 29.00
CA GLN A 586 -11.55 -13.07 28.39
C GLN A 586 -11.30 -13.07 26.88
N MET A 587 -10.97 -14.24 26.34
CA MET A 587 -10.72 -14.43 24.92
C MET A 587 -11.68 -15.50 24.39
N PHE A 588 -12.32 -15.23 23.26
CA PHE A 588 -13.29 -16.12 22.65
C PHE A 588 -12.91 -16.55 21.23
N CYS A 589 -12.95 -17.85 20.98
CA CYS A 589 -12.78 -18.51 19.70
C CYS A 589 -13.95 -19.48 19.48
N PRO A 590 -14.93 -19.18 18.60
CA PRO A 590 -16.06 -20.07 18.37
C PRO A 590 -15.61 -21.43 17.81
N GLY A 591 -14.58 -21.43 16.96
CA GLY A 591 -13.90 -22.64 16.45
C GLY A 591 -12.85 -23.23 17.39
N GLN A 592 -12.86 -22.86 18.68
CA GLN A 592 -11.85 -23.20 19.70
C GLN A 592 -10.47 -22.55 19.48
N PHE A 593 -9.68 -22.56 20.55
CA PHE A 593 -8.27 -22.16 20.50
C PHE A 593 -7.39 -23.27 19.90
N LYS A 594 -6.23 -22.91 19.34
CA LYS A 594 -5.24 -23.92 18.91
C LYS A 594 -4.71 -24.72 20.09
N SER A 595 -4.40 -24.04 21.19
CA SER A 595 -3.75 -24.62 22.37
C SER A 595 -4.74 -25.20 23.40
N PHE A 596 -6.05 -24.97 23.23
CA PHE A 596 -7.07 -25.40 24.18
C PHE A 596 -8.29 -25.95 23.46
N ALA A 597 -8.83 -27.08 23.93
CA ALA A 597 -10.15 -27.58 23.53
C ALA A 597 -11.29 -26.79 24.22
N LYS A 598 -11.19 -25.46 24.23
CA LYS A 598 -12.15 -24.52 24.83
C LYS A 598 -12.50 -23.45 23.80
N THR A 599 -13.70 -22.88 23.90
CA THR A 599 -14.12 -21.74 23.07
C THR A 599 -13.97 -20.41 23.78
N LEU A 600 -13.96 -20.40 25.12
CA LEU A 600 -13.77 -19.21 25.96
C LEU A 600 -12.70 -19.52 27.00
N ILE A 601 -11.74 -18.63 27.16
CA ILE A 601 -10.71 -18.70 28.22
C ILE A 601 -10.64 -17.38 28.98
N THR A 602 -10.26 -17.46 30.26
CA THR A 602 -9.91 -16.30 31.08
C THR A 602 -8.39 -16.27 31.22
N ALA A 603 -7.77 -15.16 30.79
CA ALA A 603 -6.34 -14.96 30.82
C ALA A 603 -5.99 -13.90 31.87
N THR A 604 -5.20 -14.29 32.88
CA THR A 604 -4.72 -13.38 33.94
C THR A 604 -3.39 -12.78 33.54
N CYS A 605 -3.27 -11.45 33.55
CA CYS A 605 -2.01 -10.78 33.28
C CYS A 605 -0.95 -11.12 34.34
N VAL A 606 0.24 -11.53 33.88
CA VAL A 606 1.42 -11.73 34.74
C VAL A 606 2.35 -10.54 34.63
N SER A 607 2.92 -10.29 33.45
CA SER A 607 3.73 -9.11 33.12
C SER A 607 4.07 -9.08 31.63
N GLY A 608 4.32 -7.90 31.06
CA GLY A 608 4.81 -7.77 29.67
C GLY A 608 3.78 -8.25 28.64
N THR A 609 3.98 -9.41 28.04
CA THR A 609 2.99 -10.05 27.15
C THR A 609 2.58 -11.44 27.66
N THR A 610 2.93 -11.78 28.90
CA THR A 610 2.69 -13.10 29.48
C THR A 610 1.39 -13.12 30.26
N PHE A 611 0.55 -14.10 29.95
CA PHE A 611 -0.73 -14.35 30.58
C PHE A 611 -0.80 -15.76 31.14
N LYS A 612 -1.51 -15.93 32.25
CA LYS A 612 -1.77 -17.21 32.88
C LYS A 612 -3.18 -17.68 32.54
N VAL A 613 -3.31 -18.89 32.00
CA VAL A 613 -4.58 -19.57 31.69
C VAL A 613 -4.55 -20.94 32.38
N ASP A 614 -5.57 -21.24 33.18
CA ASP A 614 -5.71 -22.51 33.92
C ASP A 614 -4.46 -22.96 34.73
N GLY A 615 -3.68 -22.01 35.26
CA GLY A 615 -2.45 -22.34 36.00
C GLY A 615 -1.15 -22.24 35.19
N THR A 616 -1.24 -22.21 33.86
CA THR A 616 -0.08 -22.26 32.95
C THR A 616 0.17 -20.90 32.30
N SER A 617 1.44 -20.53 32.13
CA SER A 617 1.82 -19.24 31.50
C SER A 617 1.99 -19.41 30.00
N TYR A 618 1.43 -18.47 29.23
CA TYR A 618 1.49 -18.37 27.78
C TYR A 618 1.92 -16.96 27.40
N SER A 619 2.69 -16.82 26.31
CA SER A 619 2.75 -15.55 25.60
C SER A 619 1.39 -15.26 24.99
N PHE A 620 0.98 -13.98 24.97
CA PHE A 620 -0.26 -13.54 24.34
C PHE A 620 -0.37 -14.02 22.88
N SER A 621 0.76 -14.09 22.18
CA SER A 621 0.84 -14.54 20.78
C SER A 621 0.45 -16.01 20.57
N GLU A 622 0.45 -16.82 21.62
CA GLU A 622 0.08 -18.25 21.59
C GLU A 622 -1.44 -18.47 21.80
N LEU A 623 -2.14 -17.45 22.30
CA LEU A 623 -3.58 -17.51 22.61
C LEU A 623 -4.42 -17.21 21.36
N VAL A 624 -4.28 -18.07 20.35
CA VAL A 624 -4.89 -17.89 19.01
C VAL A 624 -6.02 -18.89 18.72
N CYS A 625 -6.94 -18.48 17.86
CA CYS A 625 -8.01 -19.36 17.39
C CYS A 625 -7.54 -20.34 16.31
N LYS A 626 -8.22 -21.47 16.19
CA LYS A 626 -8.02 -22.40 15.07
C LYS A 626 -8.41 -21.78 13.72
N SER A 627 -9.44 -20.95 13.72
CA SER A 627 -9.94 -20.20 12.57
C SER A 627 -10.42 -18.81 13.00
N TRP A 628 -10.58 -17.88 12.06
CA TRP A 628 -11.13 -16.55 12.34
C TRP A 628 -12.51 -16.69 13.01
N PRO A 629 -12.76 -16.00 14.14
CA PRO A 629 -14.07 -15.97 14.76
C PRO A 629 -15.16 -15.53 13.78
N SER A 630 -16.22 -16.34 13.67
CA SER A 630 -17.42 -15.98 12.94
C SER A 630 -18.18 -14.86 13.68
N PHE A 631 -18.74 -13.93 12.91
CA PHE A 631 -19.63 -12.87 13.40
C PHE A 631 -21.06 -13.14 12.95
N VAL A 632 -22.03 -12.58 13.66
CA VAL A 632 -23.46 -12.83 13.42
C VAL A 632 -24.22 -11.51 13.39
N ALA A 633 -25.16 -11.41 12.44
CA ALA A 633 -26.19 -10.38 12.41
C ALA A 633 -27.51 -10.99 12.89
N LYS A 634 -28.08 -10.48 13.99
CA LYS A 634 -29.32 -10.99 14.59
C LYS A 634 -30.39 -9.92 14.66
N LYS A 635 -31.61 -10.25 14.21
CA LYS A 635 -32.79 -9.42 14.48
C LYS A 635 -32.98 -9.30 15.99
N THR A 636 -33.19 -8.08 16.47
CA THR A 636 -33.41 -7.83 17.91
C THR A 636 -34.85 -8.09 18.35
N GLY A 637 -35.78 -8.21 17.38
CA GLY A 637 -37.23 -8.19 17.61
C GLY A 637 -37.82 -6.78 17.74
N SER A 638 -36.97 -5.75 17.84
CA SER A 638 -37.40 -4.35 17.85
C SER A 638 -37.44 -3.76 16.44
N SER A 639 -38.34 -2.81 16.23
CA SER A 639 -38.34 -1.95 15.05
C SER A 639 -37.45 -0.72 15.26
N CYS A 640 -37.07 -0.09 14.16
CA CYS A 640 -36.50 1.25 14.12
C CYS A 640 -37.34 2.10 13.15
N ASN A 641 -37.09 3.43 13.11
CA ASN A 641 -37.86 4.32 12.25
C ASN A 641 -37.62 4.02 10.77
N GLY A 642 -38.54 3.26 10.17
CA GLY A 642 -38.48 2.82 8.79
C GLY A 642 -37.75 1.51 8.56
N GLY A 643 -37.65 0.63 9.56
CA GLY A 643 -37.06 -0.71 9.39
C GLY A 643 -37.10 -1.59 10.65
N ILE A 644 -36.32 -2.66 10.62
CA ILE A 644 -36.03 -3.52 11.77
C ILE A 644 -34.66 -3.21 12.35
N LEU A 645 -34.51 -3.39 13.67
CA LEU A 645 -33.24 -3.23 14.34
C LEU A 645 -32.50 -4.57 14.40
N ILE A 646 -31.28 -4.58 13.87
CA ILE A 646 -30.38 -5.73 13.81
C ILE A 646 -29.13 -5.40 14.63
N LYS A 647 -28.68 -6.33 15.47
CA LYS A 647 -27.39 -6.23 16.15
C LYS A 647 -26.35 -7.10 15.45
N VAL A 648 -25.13 -6.58 15.31
CA VAL A 648 -24.00 -7.28 14.70
C VAL A 648 -22.90 -7.42 15.74
N GLY A 649 -22.30 -8.61 15.83
CA GLY A 649 -21.26 -8.91 16.80
C GLY A 649 -20.96 -10.39 16.90
N PHE A 650 -20.60 -10.84 18.10
CA PHE A 650 -20.14 -12.21 18.38
C PHE A 650 -21.04 -12.89 19.41
N GLU A 651 -21.56 -14.06 19.08
CA GLU A 651 -22.31 -14.88 20.01
C GLU A 651 -21.36 -15.76 20.83
N ILE A 652 -21.12 -15.36 22.08
CA ILE A 652 -20.20 -16.03 23.00
C ILE A 652 -20.86 -17.28 23.62
N SER A 653 -22.15 -17.15 23.95
CA SER A 653 -23.03 -18.23 24.39
C SER A 653 -24.48 -17.89 24.04
N SER A 654 -25.42 -18.80 24.31
CA SER A 654 -26.87 -18.56 24.10
C SER A 654 -27.41 -17.34 24.87
N SER A 655 -26.74 -16.92 25.95
CA SER A 655 -27.14 -15.77 26.78
C SER A 655 -26.17 -14.59 26.71
N ARG A 656 -25.00 -14.72 26.06
CA ARG A 656 -23.95 -13.69 26.02
C ARG A 656 -23.59 -13.33 24.58
N PHE A 657 -23.87 -12.09 24.21
CA PHE A 657 -23.58 -11.52 22.90
C PHE A 657 -22.72 -10.27 23.04
N ALA A 658 -21.56 -10.24 22.39
CA ALA A 658 -20.70 -9.06 22.33
C ALA A 658 -21.11 -8.20 21.12
N GLU A 659 -21.88 -7.15 21.37
CA GLU A 659 -22.44 -6.28 20.35
C GLU A 659 -21.42 -5.21 19.92
N GLN A 660 -21.20 -5.11 18.62
CA GLN A 660 -20.27 -4.14 18.02
C GLN A 660 -20.98 -2.95 17.40
N MET A 661 -22.07 -3.21 16.66
CA MET A 661 -22.84 -2.18 15.98
C MET A 661 -24.30 -2.60 15.84
N GLN A 662 -25.17 -1.61 15.67
CA GLN A 662 -26.59 -1.81 15.37
C GLN A 662 -26.91 -1.25 14.00
N VAL A 663 -27.76 -1.95 13.27
CA VAL A 663 -28.20 -1.60 11.92
C VAL A 663 -29.72 -1.44 11.92
N CYS A 664 -30.21 -0.30 11.45
CA CYS A 664 -31.61 -0.11 11.11
C CYS A 664 -31.81 -0.42 9.62
N PHE A 665 -32.41 -1.57 9.31
CA PHE A 665 -32.53 -2.08 7.95
C PHE A 665 -34.00 -2.19 7.54
N ASN A 666 -34.34 -1.65 6.38
CA ASN A 666 -35.67 -1.81 5.78
C ASN A 666 -35.63 -3.02 4.82
N GLU A 667 -36.34 -4.09 5.18
CA GLU A 667 -36.36 -5.32 4.38
C GLU A 667 -37.17 -5.19 3.08
N GLN A 668 -38.12 -4.25 3.01
CA GLN A 668 -38.97 -4.07 1.82
C GLN A 668 -38.24 -3.30 0.71
N GLU A 669 -37.44 -2.30 1.08
CA GLU A 669 -36.63 -1.49 0.15
C GLU A 669 -35.19 -2.02 0.00
N GLU A 670 -34.80 -2.99 0.84
CA GLU A 670 -33.42 -3.49 0.98
C GLU A 670 -32.40 -2.36 1.22
N VAL A 671 -32.73 -1.43 2.12
CA VAL A 671 -31.92 -0.24 2.43
C VAL A 671 -31.60 -0.12 3.91
N THR A 672 -30.35 0.18 4.20
CA THR A 672 -29.88 0.54 5.54
C THR A 672 -30.17 2.01 5.82
N ARG A 673 -31.05 2.30 6.77
CA ARG A 673 -31.38 3.68 7.15
C ARG A 673 -30.25 4.33 7.94
N TYR A 674 -29.67 3.60 8.88
CA TYR A 674 -28.46 4.00 9.60
C TYR A 674 -27.78 2.80 10.26
N VAL A 675 -26.48 2.98 10.56
CA VAL A 675 -25.68 2.13 11.42
C VAL A 675 -25.18 2.95 12.61
N TYR A 676 -25.37 2.41 13.80
CA TYR A 676 -24.91 2.97 15.06
C TYR A 676 -23.67 2.22 15.57
N HIS A 677 -22.63 2.97 15.94
CA HIS A 677 -21.46 2.47 16.68
C HIS A 677 -20.83 3.61 17.50
N THR A 678 -19.82 3.29 18.31
CA THR A 678 -19.08 4.26 19.13
C THR A 678 -17.63 4.35 18.65
N LEU A 679 -17.10 5.58 18.59
CA LEU A 679 -15.67 5.82 18.47
C LEU A 679 -15.09 6.19 19.83
N HIS A 680 -13.90 5.68 20.08
CA HIS A 680 -13.15 5.85 21.31
C HIS A 680 -11.83 6.58 21.03
N PRO A 681 -11.13 7.09 22.05
CA PRO A 681 -9.84 7.75 21.89
C PRO A 681 -8.81 6.92 21.12
N GLY A 682 -8.84 5.60 21.25
CA GLY A 682 -7.92 4.74 20.52
C GLY A 682 -8.40 4.28 19.14
N SER A 683 -9.59 4.68 18.68
CA SER A 683 -10.13 4.22 17.38
C SER A 683 -9.22 4.59 16.20
N ASN A 684 -8.40 5.63 16.32
CA ASN A 684 -7.40 6.01 15.32
C ASN A 684 -6.17 5.08 15.26
N TYR A 685 -6.02 4.18 16.23
CA TYR A 685 -4.95 3.19 16.32
C TYR A 685 -5.41 1.78 15.96
N TYR A 686 -6.49 1.68 15.18
CA TYR A 686 -7.00 0.43 14.65
C TYR A 686 -5.90 -0.44 14.01
N GLN A 687 -6.11 -1.76 14.03
CA GLN A 687 -5.19 -2.72 13.44
C GLN A 687 -5.12 -2.54 11.93
N THR A 688 -3.91 -2.47 11.38
CA THR A 688 -3.65 -2.36 9.95
C THR A 688 -3.32 -3.73 9.36
N GLY A 689 -3.44 -3.90 8.04
CA GLY A 689 -3.10 -5.16 7.36
C GLY A 689 -4.06 -6.33 7.63
N VAL A 690 -5.27 -6.07 8.16
CA VAL A 690 -6.29 -7.11 8.34
C VAL A 690 -6.88 -7.47 6.98
N GLU A 691 -6.75 -8.74 6.60
CA GLU A 691 -7.28 -9.29 5.35
C GLU A 691 -8.77 -8.97 5.18
N ARG A 692 -9.11 -8.48 3.99
CA ARG A 692 -10.48 -8.16 3.60
C ARG A 692 -11.21 -9.45 3.19
N ILE A 693 -12.48 -9.57 3.59
CA ILE A 693 -13.36 -10.66 3.16
C ILE A 693 -14.41 -10.16 2.17
N SER A 694 -15.04 -11.09 1.45
CA SER A 694 -16.22 -10.83 0.65
C SER A 694 -17.39 -10.36 1.53
N PHE A 695 -18.24 -9.51 0.95
CA PHE A 695 -19.44 -9.03 1.64
C PHE A 695 -20.46 -10.15 1.78
N GLN A 696 -21.12 -10.22 2.93
CA GLN A 696 -22.13 -11.24 3.20
C GLN A 696 -23.51 -10.60 3.29
N THR A 697 -24.52 -11.28 2.73
CA THR A 697 -25.93 -10.86 2.81
C THR A 697 -26.54 -11.18 4.17
N ALA A 698 -25.97 -12.14 4.90
CA ALA A 698 -26.46 -12.66 6.18
C ALA A 698 -27.97 -13.00 6.19
N GLY A 699 -28.52 -13.39 5.03
CA GLY A 699 -29.93 -13.77 4.88
C GLY A 699 -30.93 -12.61 4.71
N PHE A 700 -30.48 -11.36 4.63
CA PHE A 700 -31.36 -10.18 4.58
C PHE A 700 -31.78 -9.72 3.17
N PHE A 701 -31.38 -10.45 2.12
CA PHE A 701 -31.57 -10.05 0.72
C PHE A 701 -32.24 -11.15 -0.13
N GLY A 702 -33.14 -11.93 0.46
CA GLY A 702 -33.98 -12.88 -0.28
C GLY A 702 -33.23 -13.91 -1.16
N GLY A 703 -31.99 -14.27 -0.78
CA GLY A 703 -31.14 -15.20 -1.55
C GLY A 703 -30.48 -14.61 -2.80
N LYS A 704 -30.64 -13.32 -3.07
CA LYS A 704 -30.08 -12.68 -4.27
C LYS A 704 -28.56 -12.56 -4.18
N ASN A 705 -27.88 -12.66 -5.33
CA ASN A 705 -26.45 -12.40 -5.43
C ASN A 705 -26.20 -10.88 -5.47
N VAL A 706 -26.12 -10.26 -4.29
CA VAL A 706 -25.93 -8.80 -4.17
C VAL A 706 -24.56 -8.37 -4.70
N ASP A 707 -23.51 -9.19 -4.57
CA ASP A 707 -22.17 -8.86 -5.10
C ASP A 707 -22.20 -8.68 -6.62
N LYS A 708 -22.96 -9.52 -7.34
CA LYS A 708 -23.15 -9.39 -8.79
C LYS A 708 -23.74 -8.03 -9.18
N LEU A 709 -24.69 -7.52 -8.40
CA LEU A 709 -25.34 -6.22 -8.66
C LEU A 709 -24.35 -5.05 -8.60
N TYR A 710 -23.25 -5.20 -7.84
CA TYR A 710 -22.18 -4.22 -7.76
C TYR A 710 -21.10 -4.42 -8.83
N THR A 711 -21.20 -5.39 -9.73
CA THR A 711 -20.31 -5.45 -10.89
C THR A 711 -20.65 -4.31 -11.86
N GLN A 712 -19.64 -3.71 -12.46
CA GLN A 712 -19.83 -2.56 -13.36
C GLN A 712 -20.70 -2.92 -14.57
N VAL A 713 -20.57 -4.15 -15.08
CA VAL A 713 -21.40 -4.67 -16.18
C VAL A 713 -22.89 -4.67 -15.76
N THR A 714 -23.22 -5.30 -14.63
CA THR A 714 -24.61 -5.35 -14.16
C THR A 714 -25.16 -3.97 -13.77
N GLN A 715 -24.33 -3.09 -13.20
CA GLN A 715 -24.72 -1.70 -12.93
C GLN A 715 -25.09 -0.96 -14.22
N GLN A 716 -24.24 -1.06 -15.25
CA GLN A 716 -24.49 -0.42 -16.54
C GLN A 716 -25.75 -0.98 -17.18
N GLU A 717 -25.92 -2.30 -17.23
CA GLU A 717 -27.14 -2.94 -17.77
C GLU A 717 -28.40 -2.46 -17.05
N THR A 718 -28.37 -2.49 -15.72
CA THR A 718 -29.51 -2.10 -14.88
C THR A 718 -29.87 -0.62 -15.09
N ILE A 719 -28.89 0.27 -15.01
CA ILE A 719 -29.12 1.72 -15.12
C ILE A 719 -29.44 2.13 -16.56
N ASN A 720 -28.86 1.46 -17.56
CA ASN A 720 -29.22 1.68 -18.97
C ASN A 720 -30.69 1.35 -19.23
N ALA A 721 -31.20 0.25 -18.66
CA ALA A 721 -32.62 -0.09 -18.72
C ALA A 721 -33.50 0.95 -18.03
N GLU A 722 -33.09 1.51 -16.89
CA GLU A 722 -33.84 2.55 -16.17
C GLU A 722 -33.88 3.90 -16.91
N LEU A 723 -32.76 4.29 -17.55
CA LEU A 723 -32.66 5.57 -18.24
C LEU A 723 -33.20 5.53 -19.68
N GLY A 724 -33.42 4.34 -20.24
CA GLY A 724 -34.00 4.14 -21.56
C GLY A 724 -33.12 4.62 -22.72
N GLY A 725 -31.82 4.83 -22.47
CA GLY A 725 -30.79 5.28 -23.42
C GLY A 725 -29.40 5.09 -22.82
N ASP A 726 -28.33 5.36 -23.59
CA ASP A 726 -26.95 5.02 -23.25
C ASP A 726 -26.49 5.58 -21.89
N ALA A 727 -26.45 4.71 -20.88
CA ALA A 727 -25.97 5.02 -19.54
C ALA A 727 -24.45 5.02 -19.43
N SER A 728 -23.70 4.51 -20.42
CA SER A 728 -22.24 4.41 -20.36
C SER A 728 -21.57 5.77 -20.14
N LYS A 729 -22.19 6.86 -20.60
CA LYS A 729 -21.74 8.25 -20.36
C LYS A 729 -21.65 8.66 -18.88
N TYR A 730 -22.35 7.96 -17.99
CA TYR A 730 -22.30 8.19 -16.54
C TYR A 730 -21.28 7.29 -15.84
N PHE A 731 -20.69 6.33 -16.54
CA PHE A 731 -19.70 5.41 -15.98
C PHE A 731 -18.33 5.66 -16.61
N ASP A 732 -17.29 5.67 -15.80
CA ASP A 732 -15.92 5.78 -16.27
C ASP A 732 -15.00 5.02 -15.32
N ASN A 733 -14.71 3.77 -15.68
CA ASN A 733 -13.89 2.88 -14.87
C ASN A 733 -12.47 3.44 -14.69
N SER A 734 -11.93 4.10 -15.71
CA SER A 734 -10.59 4.72 -15.65
C SER A 734 -10.51 5.88 -14.65
N LYS A 735 -11.67 6.48 -14.33
CA LYS A 735 -11.81 7.58 -13.36
C LYS A 735 -12.49 7.14 -12.06
N ASN A 736 -12.67 5.83 -11.84
CA ASN A 736 -13.40 5.26 -10.70
C ASN A 736 -14.83 5.79 -10.55
N VAL A 737 -15.51 6.09 -11.67
CA VAL A 737 -16.91 6.52 -11.66
C VAL A 737 -17.78 5.29 -11.88
N TYR A 738 -18.07 4.61 -10.77
CA TYR A 738 -18.97 3.46 -10.65
C TYR A 738 -19.49 3.39 -9.21
N LEU A 739 -20.51 2.57 -8.95
CA LEU A 739 -21.04 2.39 -7.60
C LEU A 739 -20.24 1.29 -6.87
N ALA A 740 -19.73 1.63 -5.69
CA ALA A 740 -19.09 0.73 -4.76
C ALA A 740 -20.00 0.43 -3.57
N ARG A 741 -19.61 -0.58 -2.79
CA ARG A 741 -20.20 -0.95 -1.51
C ARG A 741 -19.69 0.02 -0.43
N GLY A 742 -20.33 1.18 -0.32
CA GLY A 742 -19.95 2.21 0.65
C GLY A 742 -20.31 1.78 2.06
N HIS A 743 -19.32 1.62 2.94
CA HIS A 743 -19.55 1.24 4.33
C HIS A 743 -20.26 2.35 5.12
N MET A 744 -21.11 1.97 6.07
CA MET A 744 -21.74 2.91 7.03
C MET A 744 -20.94 2.97 8.34
N GLY A 745 -20.76 1.82 9.00
CA GLY A 745 -19.70 1.62 9.97
C GLY A 745 -18.42 1.27 9.24
N ALA A 746 -17.51 2.24 9.12
CA ALA A 746 -16.28 2.05 8.35
C ALA A 746 -15.41 0.97 9.00
N LYS A 747 -14.71 0.17 8.19
CA LYS A 747 -13.77 -0.86 8.69
C LYS A 747 -12.82 -0.28 9.74
N ALA A 748 -12.24 0.88 9.45
CA ALA A 748 -11.26 1.55 10.31
C ALA A 748 -11.84 2.21 11.58
N ASP A 749 -13.17 2.27 11.73
CA ASP A 749 -13.78 2.69 13.00
C ASP A 749 -13.61 1.65 14.11
N PHE A 750 -13.29 0.40 13.73
CA PHE A 750 -13.15 -0.74 14.63
C PHE A 750 -11.70 -1.19 14.74
N VAL A 751 -11.27 -1.49 15.97
CA VAL A 751 -9.84 -1.59 16.28
C VAL A 751 -9.29 -2.99 16.10
N TYR A 752 -9.99 -4.03 16.58
CA TYR A 752 -9.53 -5.40 16.41
C TYR A 752 -9.88 -5.93 15.02
N GLY A 753 -9.00 -6.76 14.44
CA GLY A 753 -9.27 -7.36 13.14
C GLY A 753 -10.52 -8.24 13.10
N THR A 754 -10.91 -8.87 14.21
CA THR A 754 -12.22 -9.54 14.34
C THR A 754 -13.37 -8.56 14.13
N GLN A 755 -13.31 -7.39 14.77
CA GLN A 755 -14.33 -6.37 14.62
C GLN A 755 -14.36 -5.79 13.20
N GLN A 756 -13.19 -5.57 12.59
CA GLN A 756 -13.08 -5.09 11.21
C GLN A 756 -13.69 -6.07 10.21
N ARG A 757 -13.52 -7.39 10.41
CA ARG A 757 -14.14 -8.40 9.53
C ARG A 757 -15.66 -8.40 9.66
N ALA A 758 -16.20 -8.09 10.84
CA ALA A 758 -17.64 -8.01 11.07
C ALA A 758 -18.34 -6.83 10.35
N THR A 759 -17.58 -5.90 9.73
CA THR A 759 -18.17 -4.79 8.96
C THR A 759 -18.59 -5.17 7.54
N PHE A 760 -18.15 -6.33 7.02
CA PHE A 760 -18.37 -6.77 5.64
C PHE A 760 -19.74 -7.43 5.45
N LEU A 761 -20.79 -6.70 5.82
CA LEU A 761 -22.18 -7.08 5.66
C LEU A 761 -22.85 -6.11 4.70
N PHE A 762 -23.66 -6.59 3.76
CA PHE A 762 -24.40 -5.71 2.85
C PHE A 762 -25.39 -4.80 3.60
N ILE A 763 -25.92 -5.26 4.75
CA ILE A 763 -26.71 -4.42 5.65
C ILE A 763 -25.88 -3.32 6.34
N ASN A 764 -24.54 -3.33 6.27
CA ASN A 764 -23.66 -2.24 6.71
C ASN A 764 -23.14 -1.41 5.52
N ALA A 765 -23.76 -1.51 4.35
CA ALA A 765 -23.37 -0.76 3.17
C ALA A 765 -24.59 -0.21 2.41
N ALA A 766 -24.32 0.75 1.54
CA ALA A 766 -25.24 1.14 0.47
C ALA A 766 -24.45 1.49 -0.80
N PRO A 767 -25.12 1.63 -1.96
CA PRO A 767 -24.44 2.04 -3.18
C PRO A 767 -23.83 3.43 -3.02
N GLN A 768 -22.56 3.59 -3.36
CA GLN A 768 -21.85 4.87 -3.24
C GLN A 768 -20.99 5.07 -4.46
N TRP A 769 -21.05 6.24 -5.10
CA TRP A 769 -20.14 6.53 -6.20
C TRP A 769 -18.70 6.48 -5.67
N GLN A 770 -17.84 5.71 -6.33
CA GLN A 770 -16.52 5.41 -5.80
C GLN A 770 -15.64 6.67 -5.69
N VAL A 771 -15.80 7.64 -6.59
CA VAL A 771 -15.16 8.96 -6.49
C VAL A 771 -15.58 9.75 -5.24
N PHE A 772 -16.80 9.55 -4.71
CA PHE A 772 -17.25 10.13 -3.46
C PHE A 772 -16.79 9.30 -2.25
N ASN A 773 -16.93 7.97 -2.32
CA ASN A 773 -16.49 7.02 -1.30
C ASN A 773 -15.00 7.22 -0.94
N ALA A 774 -14.11 7.16 -1.94
CA ALA A 774 -12.68 7.43 -1.80
C ALA A 774 -12.34 8.94 -1.79
N GLY A 775 -13.36 9.78 -1.92
CA GLY A 775 -13.28 11.24 -1.99
C GLY A 775 -13.49 11.89 -0.64
N ASN A 776 -14.44 12.81 -0.57
CA ASN A 776 -14.73 13.55 0.66
C ASN A 776 -15.30 12.66 1.76
N TRP A 777 -15.94 11.52 1.43
CA TRP A 777 -16.49 10.63 2.45
C TRP A 777 -15.42 9.98 3.32
N ALA A 778 -14.39 9.39 2.71
CA ALA A 778 -13.23 8.86 3.44
C ALA A 778 -12.57 9.91 4.35
N ARG A 779 -12.49 11.17 3.89
CA ARG A 779 -11.92 12.28 4.67
C ARG A 779 -12.77 12.63 5.90
N VAL A 780 -14.10 12.53 5.80
CA VAL A 780 -15.00 12.68 6.95
C VAL A 780 -14.72 11.58 7.97
N GLU A 781 -14.64 10.33 7.53
CA GLU A 781 -14.39 9.18 8.41
C GLU A 781 -13.03 9.31 9.12
N ASP A 782 -11.96 9.58 8.37
CA ASP A 782 -10.61 9.76 8.89
C ASP A 782 -10.51 10.95 9.85
N GLY A 783 -11.03 12.11 9.44
CA GLY A 783 -10.93 13.34 10.22
C GLY A 783 -11.69 13.24 11.54
N VAL A 784 -12.87 12.60 11.55
CA VAL A 784 -13.61 12.34 12.79
C VAL A 784 -12.83 11.41 13.71
N ARG A 785 -12.31 10.27 13.21
CA ARG A 785 -11.49 9.35 14.03
C ARG A 785 -10.28 10.04 14.65
N ALA A 786 -9.53 10.79 13.83
CA ALA A 786 -8.34 11.50 14.27
C ALA A 786 -8.68 12.56 15.33
N TRP A 787 -9.77 13.30 15.14
CA TRP A 787 -10.19 14.34 16.08
C TRP A 787 -10.68 13.76 17.42
N VAL A 788 -11.46 12.68 17.39
CA VAL A 788 -11.90 11.95 18.59
C VAL A 788 -10.69 11.46 19.40
N SER A 789 -9.69 10.92 18.71
CA SER A 789 -8.44 10.45 19.31
C SER A 789 -7.64 11.58 19.93
N LYS A 790 -7.39 12.65 19.16
CA LYS A 790 -6.64 13.82 19.61
C LYS A 790 -7.23 14.46 20.86
N ASN A 791 -8.56 14.55 20.93
CA ASN A 791 -9.27 15.17 22.05
C ASN A 791 -9.56 14.20 23.21
N LYS A 792 -9.20 12.91 23.07
CA LYS A 792 -9.42 11.87 24.09
C LYS A 792 -10.87 11.76 24.54
N ILE A 793 -11.80 11.85 23.58
CA ILE A 793 -13.24 11.78 23.85
C ILE A 793 -13.84 10.48 23.32
N ASN A 794 -15.03 10.14 23.82
CA ASN A 794 -15.87 9.10 23.24
C ASN A 794 -17.04 9.77 22.51
N VAL A 795 -17.39 9.27 21.33
CA VAL A 795 -18.52 9.79 20.55
C VAL A 795 -19.39 8.67 20.01
N ARG A 796 -20.70 8.92 20.01
CA ARG A 796 -21.69 8.09 19.32
C ARG A 796 -21.76 8.50 17.86
N CYS A 797 -21.68 7.53 16.96
CA CYS A 797 -21.78 7.75 15.51
C CYS A 797 -23.03 7.07 14.96
N TYR A 798 -23.83 7.83 14.20
CA TYR A 798 -24.92 7.30 13.38
C TYR A 798 -24.63 7.66 11.93
N THR A 799 -24.21 6.67 11.14
CA THR A 799 -23.95 6.83 9.71
C THR A 799 -25.11 6.28 8.92
N GLY A 800 -25.66 7.02 7.98
CA GLY A 800 -26.81 6.57 7.21
C GLY A 800 -26.98 7.32 5.91
N VAL A 801 -28.15 7.11 5.30
CA VAL A 801 -28.45 7.62 3.96
C VAL A 801 -29.81 8.31 3.90
N TYR A 802 -29.96 9.22 2.95
CA TYR A 802 -31.21 9.95 2.72
C TYR A 802 -31.51 10.11 1.24
N GLY A 803 -32.77 9.87 0.85
CA GLY A 803 -33.27 10.00 -0.52
C GLY A 803 -32.65 9.01 -1.51
N VAL A 804 -33.13 9.06 -2.76
CA VAL A 804 -32.57 8.32 -3.90
C VAL A 804 -32.00 9.34 -4.89
N THR A 805 -30.77 9.12 -5.36
CA THR A 805 -30.19 9.99 -6.38
C THR A 805 -30.81 9.70 -7.75
N THR A 806 -30.76 10.69 -8.62
CA THR A 806 -31.29 10.61 -9.97
C THR A 806 -30.21 10.82 -11.03
N LEU A 807 -30.49 10.35 -12.24
CA LEU A 807 -29.81 10.74 -13.46
C LEU A 807 -30.85 11.08 -14.53
N PRO A 808 -30.53 11.98 -15.48
CA PRO A 808 -31.45 12.30 -16.55
C PRO A 808 -31.56 11.12 -17.54
N ASN A 809 -32.80 10.72 -17.80
CA ASN A 809 -33.15 9.70 -18.78
C ASN A 809 -33.04 10.24 -20.22
N LYS A 810 -33.37 9.43 -21.24
CA LYS A 810 -33.30 9.85 -22.65
C LYS A 810 -34.17 11.07 -23.01
N GLU A 811 -35.23 11.36 -22.26
CA GLU A 811 -36.06 12.56 -22.42
C GLU A 811 -35.59 13.74 -21.56
N GLY A 812 -34.45 13.60 -20.87
CA GLY A 812 -33.91 14.61 -19.96
C GLY A 812 -34.63 14.70 -18.61
N ARG A 813 -35.51 13.75 -18.28
CA ARG A 813 -36.23 13.70 -16.99
C ARG A 813 -35.37 12.98 -15.95
N GLU A 814 -35.29 13.54 -14.75
CA GLU A 814 -34.57 12.93 -13.62
C GLU A 814 -35.23 11.62 -13.17
N THR A 815 -34.51 10.50 -13.32
CA THR A 815 -34.96 9.15 -12.97
C THR A 815 -34.19 8.62 -11.77
N PRO A 816 -34.86 8.11 -10.71
CA PRO A 816 -34.21 7.54 -9.53
C PRO A 816 -33.53 6.21 -9.84
N LEU A 817 -32.35 5.99 -9.24
CA LEU A 817 -31.52 4.81 -9.49
C LEU A 817 -31.68 3.72 -8.43
N TYR A 818 -31.80 2.47 -8.88
CA TYR A 818 -31.85 1.27 -8.04
C TYR A 818 -30.93 0.18 -8.59
N LEU A 819 -30.34 -0.64 -7.72
CA LEU A 819 -29.52 -1.78 -8.18
C LEU A 819 -30.34 -3.05 -8.45
N SER A 820 -31.60 -3.10 -8.02
CA SER A 820 -32.48 -4.24 -8.22
C SER A 820 -33.95 -3.80 -8.18
N ARG A 821 -34.85 -4.68 -8.63
CA ARG A 821 -36.30 -4.49 -8.55
C ARG A 821 -36.98 -5.79 -8.12
N ASP A 822 -38.13 -5.66 -7.46
CA ASP A 822 -38.98 -6.81 -7.14
C ASP A 822 -39.88 -7.21 -8.33
N ALA A 823 -40.69 -8.26 -8.15
CA ALA A 823 -41.61 -8.77 -9.18
C ALA A 823 -42.71 -7.77 -9.57
N ASN A 824 -42.99 -6.76 -8.72
CA ASN A 824 -43.95 -5.69 -8.99
C ASN A 824 -43.27 -4.44 -9.56
N ASN A 825 -41.98 -4.55 -9.94
CA ASN A 825 -41.15 -3.47 -10.45
C ASN A 825 -40.85 -2.35 -9.43
N ASN A 826 -41.03 -2.60 -8.13
CA ASN A 826 -40.60 -1.68 -7.07
C ASN A 826 -39.07 -1.69 -6.97
N GLY A 827 -38.46 -0.52 -6.76
CA GLY A 827 -37.01 -0.38 -6.63
C GLY A 827 -36.48 -0.95 -5.31
N LEU A 828 -35.41 -1.74 -5.39
CA LEU A 828 -34.68 -2.33 -4.26
C LEU A 828 -33.21 -1.90 -4.31
N ILE A 829 -32.58 -1.79 -3.14
CA ILE A 829 -31.19 -1.32 -3.01
C ILE A 829 -31.02 0.05 -3.71
N PRO A 830 -31.70 1.09 -3.21
CA PRO A 830 -31.64 2.42 -3.79
C PRO A 830 -30.22 2.99 -3.75
N VAL A 831 -29.84 3.71 -4.81
CA VAL A 831 -28.61 4.51 -4.80
C VAL A 831 -28.90 5.81 -4.06
N PRO A 832 -28.31 6.08 -2.88
CA PRO A 832 -28.76 7.18 -2.06
C PRO A 832 -28.40 8.54 -2.62
N LYS A 833 -29.24 9.54 -2.32
CA LYS A 833 -28.98 10.95 -2.65
C LYS A 833 -27.87 11.54 -1.80
N LEU A 834 -27.96 11.32 -0.49
CA LEU A 834 -27.02 11.82 0.51
C LEU A 834 -26.54 10.69 1.41
N TYR A 835 -25.27 10.76 1.79
CA TYR A 835 -24.74 10.08 2.97
C TYR A 835 -24.62 11.08 4.10
N PHE A 836 -24.87 10.64 5.32
CA PHE A 836 -24.69 11.48 6.51
C PHE A 836 -24.00 10.71 7.64
N ARG A 837 -23.29 11.44 8.49
CA ARG A 837 -22.69 10.92 9.73
C ARG A 837 -22.96 11.89 10.87
N VAL A 838 -23.84 11.50 11.78
CA VAL A 838 -24.11 12.23 13.02
C VAL A 838 -23.09 11.80 14.06
N VAL A 839 -22.42 12.77 14.69
CA VAL A 839 -21.42 12.56 15.75
C VAL A 839 -21.88 13.31 17.00
N ILE A 840 -22.05 12.61 18.12
CA ILE A 840 -22.48 13.21 19.39
C ILE A 840 -21.53 12.78 20.51
N GLN A 841 -20.95 13.75 21.22
CA GLN A 841 -20.16 13.49 22.43
C GLN A 841 -21.11 13.37 23.63
N PRO A 842 -21.25 12.19 24.27
CA PRO A 842 -22.21 12.02 25.36
C PRO A 842 -21.90 12.90 26.59
N ALA A 843 -20.63 13.13 26.90
CA ALA A 843 -20.21 13.87 28.09
C ALA A 843 -20.66 15.35 28.08
N THR A 844 -20.70 15.98 26.90
CA THR A 844 -21.03 17.41 26.75
C THR A 844 -22.37 17.63 26.05
N ASN A 845 -22.97 16.57 25.50
CA ASN A 845 -24.12 16.63 24.60
C ASN A 845 -23.90 17.56 23.39
N LYS A 846 -22.65 17.80 22.98
CA LYS A 846 -22.32 18.48 21.74
C LYS A 846 -22.44 17.52 20.56
N GLY A 847 -22.88 18.01 19.40
CA GLY A 847 -22.98 17.20 18.21
C GLY A 847 -22.81 17.96 16.90
N ILE A 848 -22.57 17.21 15.84
CA ILE A 848 -22.45 17.71 14.47
C ILE A 848 -22.91 16.63 13.49
N VAL A 849 -23.42 17.04 12.32
CA VAL A 849 -23.73 16.12 11.22
C VAL A 849 -22.85 16.48 10.04
N PHE A 850 -22.15 15.50 9.49
CA PHE A 850 -21.47 15.60 8.21
C PHE A 850 -22.39 15.06 7.12
N VAL A 851 -22.51 15.77 6.00
CA VAL A 851 -23.36 15.37 4.88
C VAL A 851 -22.56 15.41 3.59
N GLY A 852 -22.64 14.33 2.80
CA GLY A 852 -22.00 14.22 1.49
C GLY A 852 -23.02 13.90 0.39
N VAL A 853 -22.87 14.56 -0.75
CA VAL A 853 -23.69 14.40 -1.94
C VAL A 853 -23.16 13.24 -2.77
N ASN A 854 -23.98 12.18 -2.88
CA ASN A 854 -23.61 10.95 -3.58
C ASN A 854 -24.04 10.99 -5.06
N ASN A 855 -23.56 11.99 -5.80
CA ASN A 855 -23.74 12.07 -7.24
C ASN A 855 -22.68 12.99 -7.87
N PRO A 856 -21.69 12.44 -8.60
CA PRO A 856 -20.63 13.24 -9.21
C PRO A 856 -21.05 13.96 -10.50
N HIS A 857 -22.29 13.76 -10.97
CA HIS A 857 -22.79 14.29 -12.26
C HIS A 857 -23.62 15.57 -12.12
N LEU A 858 -23.83 16.05 -10.90
CA LEU A 858 -24.64 17.24 -10.65
C LEU A 858 -23.89 18.53 -10.97
N THR A 859 -24.64 19.57 -11.28
CA THR A 859 -24.14 20.95 -11.25
C THR A 859 -24.23 21.53 -9.84
N LEU A 860 -23.44 22.59 -9.59
CA LEU A 860 -23.52 23.31 -8.31
C LEU A 860 -24.91 23.91 -8.07
N GLU A 861 -25.62 24.32 -9.12
CA GLU A 861 -26.98 24.85 -9.02
C GLU A 861 -27.98 23.78 -8.57
N GLN A 862 -27.92 22.58 -9.16
CA GLN A 862 -28.73 21.44 -8.74
C GLN A 862 -28.46 21.08 -7.27
N ILE A 863 -27.19 21.08 -6.86
CA ILE A 863 -26.81 20.80 -5.47
C ILE A 863 -27.44 21.84 -4.52
N LYS A 864 -27.24 23.13 -4.79
CA LYS A 864 -27.76 24.22 -3.95
C LYS A 864 -29.28 24.19 -3.84
N LYS A 865 -29.97 23.80 -4.91
CA LYS A 865 -31.43 23.75 -4.96
C LYS A 865 -32.00 22.55 -4.21
N ASP A 866 -31.47 21.36 -4.48
CA ASP A 866 -32.16 20.11 -4.13
C ASP A 866 -31.40 19.22 -3.12
N TYR A 867 -30.13 19.50 -2.82
CA TYR A 867 -29.27 18.63 -2.00
C TYR A 867 -28.82 19.24 -0.67
N ILE A 868 -29.04 20.54 -0.43
CA ILE A 868 -28.75 21.20 0.84
C ILE A 868 -29.99 21.14 1.73
N ILE A 869 -29.97 20.29 2.76
CA ILE A 869 -31.15 19.99 3.60
C ILE A 869 -31.12 20.61 5.00
N CYS A 870 -30.11 21.44 5.28
CA CYS A 870 -29.89 22.13 6.54
C CYS A 870 -29.06 23.40 6.28
N LYS A 871 -28.95 24.27 7.28
CA LYS A 871 -27.97 25.37 7.25
C LYS A 871 -26.55 24.80 7.32
N ASP A 872 -25.72 25.14 6.33
CA ASP A 872 -24.32 24.74 6.30
C ASP A 872 -23.51 25.48 7.38
N VAL A 873 -22.88 24.71 8.27
CA VAL A 873 -21.96 25.18 9.33
C VAL A 873 -20.54 24.67 9.14
N SER A 874 -20.22 24.11 7.98
CA SER A 874 -18.94 23.46 7.68
C SER A 874 -17.74 24.39 7.72
N ASP A 875 -17.91 25.71 7.64
CA ASP A 875 -16.82 26.68 7.83
C ASP A 875 -16.31 26.73 9.28
N LYS A 876 -17.08 26.20 10.22
CA LYS A 876 -16.68 26.06 11.63
C LYS A 876 -15.86 24.78 11.88
N VAL A 877 -15.75 23.89 10.90
CA VAL A 877 -15.06 22.60 11.03
C VAL A 877 -13.65 22.70 10.43
N ASN A 878 -12.62 22.56 11.26
CA ASN A 878 -11.22 22.63 10.83
C ASN A 878 -10.45 21.31 10.92
N TYR A 879 -11.05 20.25 11.45
CA TYR A 879 -10.42 18.95 11.65
C TYR A 879 -10.72 17.91 10.55
N ILE A 880 -11.46 18.32 9.50
CA ILE A 880 -11.72 17.50 8.31
C ILE A 880 -11.01 18.11 7.11
N SER A 881 -10.14 17.35 6.45
CA SER A 881 -9.31 17.79 5.32
C SER A 881 -9.98 17.62 3.95
N TRP A 882 -11.30 17.87 3.89
CA TRP A 882 -12.13 17.75 2.69
C TRP A 882 -12.01 18.94 1.72
N LYS A 883 -12.41 18.71 0.47
CA LYS A 883 -12.66 19.75 -0.52
C LYS A 883 -14.16 19.89 -0.68
N LYS A 884 -14.79 20.60 0.25
CA LYS A 884 -16.26 20.69 0.42
C LYS A 884 -17.03 20.94 -0.89
N THR A 885 -16.51 21.79 -1.76
CA THR A 885 -17.16 22.18 -3.02
C THR A 885 -16.77 21.34 -4.22
N ASP A 886 -15.90 20.34 -4.06
CA ASP A 886 -15.50 19.42 -5.14
C ASP A 886 -16.60 18.40 -5.37
N ILE A 887 -17.35 18.57 -6.46
CA ILE A 887 -18.50 17.74 -6.80
C ILE A 887 -18.08 16.32 -7.17
N THR A 888 -16.96 16.16 -7.89
CA THR A 888 -16.48 14.84 -8.29
C THR A 888 -16.05 14.03 -7.07
N ALA A 889 -15.37 14.65 -6.11
CA ALA A 889 -15.05 14.01 -4.83
C ALA A 889 -16.27 13.89 -3.89
N GLY A 890 -17.46 14.33 -4.32
CA GLY A 890 -18.71 14.42 -3.58
C GLY A 890 -18.80 15.69 -2.75
N TYR A 891 -19.60 16.66 -3.23
CA TYR A 891 -19.87 17.91 -2.51
C TYR A 891 -20.29 17.60 -1.07
N SER A 892 -19.69 18.27 -0.09
CA SER A 892 -19.88 17.96 1.33
C SER A 892 -20.05 19.21 2.17
N TYR A 893 -20.88 19.10 3.20
CA TYR A 893 -21.20 20.19 4.13
C TYR A 893 -21.47 19.63 5.54
N ALA A 894 -21.74 20.51 6.50
CA ALA A 894 -22.04 20.12 7.87
C ALA A 894 -23.30 20.82 8.39
N CYS A 895 -24.01 20.17 9.30
CA CYS A 895 -25.23 20.69 9.95
C CYS A 895 -25.11 20.66 11.47
N GLU A 896 -25.90 21.52 12.12
CA GLU A 896 -26.33 21.26 13.50
C GLU A 896 -27.31 20.06 13.52
N VAL A 897 -27.21 19.23 14.56
CA VAL A 897 -28.02 18.00 14.70
C VAL A 897 -29.51 18.30 14.69
N SER A 898 -29.95 19.33 15.43
CA SER A 898 -31.35 19.74 15.52
C SER A 898 -31.93 20.17 14.16
N ASP A 899 -31.15 20.87 13.35
CA ASP A 899 -31.59 21.37 12.05
C ASP A 899 -31.70 20.24 11.04
N PHE A 900 -30.69 19.36 11.01
CA PHE A 900 -30.69 18.15 10.16
C PHE A 900 -31.90 17.24 10.43
N LEU A 901 -32.24 17.02 11.71
CA LEU A 901 -33.36 16.18 12.12
C LEU A 901 -34.74 16.77 11.75
N LYS A 902 -34.84 18.03 11.31
CA LYS A 902 -36.09 18.55 10.73
C LYS A 902 -36.46 17.83 9.44
N THR A 903 -35.45 17.40 8.68
CA THR A 903 -35.62 16.73 7.38
C THR A 903 -35.49 15.21 7.49
N VAL A 904 -34.46 14.71 8.17
CA VAL A 904 -34.20 13.26 8.26
C VAL A 904 -34.87 12.67 9.50
N LYS A 905 -35.98 11.94 9.29
CA LYS A 905 -36.82 11.36 10.37
C LYS A 905 -36.58 9.87 10.65
N THR A 906 -35.73 9.22 9.87
CA THR A 906 -35.40 7.78 10.00
C THR A 906 -34.44 7.49 11.15
N LEU A 907 -33.79 8.50 11.70
CA LEU A 907 -32.95 8.37 12.89
C LEU A 907 -33.80 8.20 14.15
N PRO A 908 -33.25 7.59 15.22
CA PRO A 908 -33.89 7.62 16.53
C PRO A 908 -33.95 9.07 17.04
N ASN A 909 -34.65 9.30 18.15
CA ASN A 909 -34.77 10.63 18.74
C ASN A 909 -33.43 11.10 19.34
N LEU A 910 -32.55 11.63 18.49
CA LEU A 910 -31.23 12.13 18.85
C LEU A 910 -31.32 13.57 19.36
N SER A 911 -30.49 13.90 20.35
CA SER A 911 -30.46 15.24 20.95
C SER A 911 -29.01 15.67 21.22
N ALA A 912 -28.71 16.94 20.95
CA ALA A 912 -27.39 17.56 21.15
C ALA A 912 -27.52 18.99 21.73
N PRO A 913 -28.12 19.16 22.93
CA PRO A 913 -28.34 20.47 23.54
C PRO A 913 -27.06 21.22 23.92
N GLY A 914 -25.91 20.52 23.98
CA GLY A 914 -24.60 21.14 24.25
C GLY A 914 -24.06 21.99 23.10
N GLY A 915 -24.72 21.99 21.95
CA GLY A 915 -24.36 22.78 20.78
C GLY A 915 -23.42 22.06 19.80
N LEU A 916 -22.70 22.83 18.99
CA LEU A 916 -21.89 22.31 17.89
C LEU A 916 -20.60 21.65 18.40
N LEU A 917 -20.25 20.50 17.81
CA LEU A 917 -19.02 19.76 18.07
C LEU A 917 -17.92 20.21 17.08
N VAL A 918 -17.25 21.33 17.39
CA VAL A 918 -16.19 21.95 16.57
C VAL A 918 -14.90 22.20 17.32
#